data_AF-A0A4P2QLJ0-F1
#
_entry.id   AF-A0A4P2QLJ0-F1
#
_cell.length_a   1.000
_cell.length_b   1.000
_cell.length_c   1.000
_cell.angle_alpha   90.00
_cell.angle_beta   90.00
_cell.angle_gamma   90.00
#
_symmetry.space_group_name_H-M   'P 1'
#
loop_
_entity.id
_entity.type
_entity.pdbx_description
1 polymer ?
#
loop_
_entity_poly.entity_id
_entity_poly.type
_entity_poly.pdbx_seq_one_letter_code
_entity_poly.pdbx_strand_id
1 'polypeptide(L)'
;MKRSRSIAASVSFAIALAFHPSASSAGDMLPFQDPGLPIEVRVHDLLDRLTLDEKLSLLHQFQPAIPRLGVPDFKAGTEALHGVGWSTDRDNGGAVVTATGTVFPQAIGLATTWNPELIRQVGEAVGDEVRGYHALAPRVWGLQVWAPVVNLLRDPRWGRNEEGYSEDPLLSGAIATAYGRGLEGDDPLYLKTAPVLKHFLANNNEIRRDTTSSSLRPRVKHEYDELAFKMPIAADAVTGVMTSYNLVNGRPATVNPDVGDVVRSWTQKTLYNVSDAWAPSNLTSSQRYFATSEEAFAATLLAGVDSFTVDNNDSAPTLAILRSALAQGLLAEEDIDASVEHVLSVRLRLGDFDPEGGPFAGIGPDVIDSPAHRQLARRAADEAMVLLENKRRLLPLDPSTTRRIAVVGPLADTLYTDWYSGALPYRVTPVDGIRERLGGAAVVSSEGVDRIVLRDVASGRYVTAGADDDGDILRVSAASAGPTEEFDVFDWGQGIVTLRSAANGKVVDRFNFGANFANRAAQPYDWFVQQQFVLEPQGDGTHVIRYAGYEKAFDWAGPEVYLTIAEDGALALTATEAADAARFEVDVVRSGVDEAVRAATGADAAVVVVGSMPFINGREDHDRTTMALAEGQSALVRAVVAANPRTIVVLETSYPMTIPWEKSHVPAILWTTHAGQETGHAISDVLFGDHNPAGRLTQTWYRSGDDLPDILEYDIIKARRTYLYFDGDPLYPFGYGLSYSTFGYDNLQLSARSVEAGDTISVRVDVTNRSLRAGDEVVQLYSRQPSSRDPQPSKQLRAFRRIYLAPGETRTVELDFAASDLAHWDVTRGRWVLEAAGVELMVGSSSADIRRRTTVRVRGERIPARDLARETRAIDFDDYAGVELVDESKEWGDAVGATAGDWLRFSDVELGSGASHFSGGFARAEAGDALVEIRLDDPVRGKLVGTAVVPSTGDVYAYATANAELDGAYGRRDVYLVFRGAARLSTFAID
;
A
#
# COMPACT_ATOMS: atom_id res chain seq x y z
N MET A 1 7.97 -46.63 70.38
CA MET A 1 7.19 -47.89 70.45
C MET A 1 5.74 -47.53 70.73
N LYS A 2 4.79 -48.23 70.10
CA LYS A 2 3.34 -48.31 70.40
C LYS A 2 2.47 -47.25 69.71
N ARG A 3 1.64 -47.63 68.72
CA ARG A 3 0.43 -48.53 68.69
C ARG A 3 -0.83 -47.68 68.87
N SER A 4 -1.67 -47.56 67.83
CA SER A 4 -2.86 -48.39 67.55
C SER A 4 -4.00 -48.13 68.55
N ARG A 5 -5.09 -47.49 68.13
CA ARG A 5 -6.34 -48.11 67.59
C ARG A 5 -7.47 -48.19 68.62
N SER A 6 -8.57 -47.50 68.30
CA SER A 6 -9.96 -48.01 68.27
C SER A 6 -10.95 -47.71 69.42
N ILE A 7 -12.22 -47.64 68.98
CA ILE A 7 -13.54 -47.88 69.65
C ILE A 7 -14.15 -46.64 70.33
N ALA A 8 -15.17 -45.93 69.81
CA ALA A 8 -16.55 -46.24 69.34
C ALA A 8 -17.63 -46.07 70.43
N ALA A 9 -18.71 -45.34 70.08
CA ALA A 9 -20.13 -45.61 70.37
C ALA A 9 -20.95 -44.30 70.22
N SER A 10 -21.75 -44.17 69.17
CA SER A 10 -23.22 -44.36 69.18
C SER A 10 -23.99 -43.04 69.38
N VAL A 11 -24.81 -42.66 68.40
CA VAL A 11 -26.26 -42.37 68.55
C VAL A 11 -26.89 -42.35 67.16
N SER A 12 -27.98 -43.08 66.98
CA SER A 12 -28.92 -43.00 65.86
C SER A 12 -30.21 -42.34 66.35
N PHE A 13 -30.85 -41.44 65.57
CA PHE A 13 -32.14 -41.66 64.89
C PHE A 13 -32.72 -40.38 64.23
N ALA A 14 -33.08 -40.53 62.94
CA ALA A 14 -34.18 -39.97 62.13
C ALA A 14 -34.48 -38.46 61.95
N ILE A 15 -34.16 -38.00 60.72
CA ILE A 15 -35.01 -37.40 59.65
C ILE A 15 -35.95 -36.21 59.97
N ALA A 16 -35.64 -35.06 59.36
CA ALA A 16 -36.58 -34.20 58.64
C ALA A 16 -35.82 -33.47 57.50
N LEU A 17 -36.42 -33.46 56.30
CA LEU A 17 -35.87 -32.90 55.05
C LEU A 17 -35.64 -31.38 55.14
N ALA A 18 -34.47 -30.93 54.67
CA ALA A 18 -34.27 -29.59 54.13
C ALA A 18 -33.56 -29.73 52.78
N PHE A 19 -34.20 -29.19 51.74
CA PHE A 19 -33.73 -29.15 50.36
C PHE A 19 -32.33 -28.53 50.27
N HIS A 20 -31.36 -29.28 49.77
CA HIS A 20 -30.23 -28.70 49.04
C HIS A 20 -30.72 -28.38 47.62
N PRO A 21 -30.40 -27.21 47.04
CA PRO A 21 -30.45 -27.07 45.60
C PRO A 21 -29.42 -28.03 45.03
N SER A 22 -29.92 -29.04 44.33
CA SER A 22 -29.17 -29.94 43.47
C SER A 22 -28.38 -29.13 42.44
N ALA A 23 -27.22 -29.66 42.07
CA ALA A 23 -26.36 -29.23 40.98
C ALA A 23 -27.14 -28.59 39.81
N SER A 24 -26.74 -27.39 39.40
CA SER A 24 -27.09 -26.86 38.09
C SER A 24 -26.59 -27.85 37.03
N SER A 25 -27.48 -28.37 36.21
CA SER A 25 -27.14 -29.15 35.03
C SER A 25 -26.21 -28.33 34.14
N ALA A 26 -24.98 -28.81 33.93
CA ALA A 26 -24.20 -28.46 32.74
C ALA A 26 -25.09 -28.78 31.53
N GLY A 27 -25.48 -27.76 30.76
CA GLY A 27 -26.02 -28.01 29.43
C GLY A 27 -24.93 -28.67 28.60
N ASP A 28 -25.25 -29.76 27.90
CA ASP A 28 -24.28 -30.49 27.08
C ASP A 28 -23.61 -29.53 26.09
N MET A 29 -22.28 -29.38 26.20
CA MET A 29 -21.45 -28.63 25.27
C MET A 29 -21.65 -29.17 23.85
N LEU A 30 -21.97 -28.30 22.89
CA LEU A 30 -22.19 -28.71 21.50
C LEU A 30 -20.85 -29.10 20.85
N PRO A 31 -20.82 -30.02 19.87
CA PRO A 31 -19.56 -30.46 19.26
C PRO A 31 -18.71 -29.31 18.70
N PHE A 32 -19.32 -28.30 18.05
CA PHE A 32 -18.55 -27.14 17.58
C PHE A 32 -17.88 -26.31 18.70
N GLN A 33 -18.30 -26.47 19.95
CA GLN A 33 -17.72 -25.80 21.13
C GLN A 33 -16.64 -26.63 21.82
N ASP A 34 -16.41 -27.89 21.39
CA ASP A 34 -15.38 -28.76 21.97
C ASP A 34 -14.03 -28.53 21.27
N PRO A 35 -13.05 -27.87 21.92
CA PRO A 35 -11.72 -27.66 21.33
C PRO A 35 -10.92 -28.95 21.15
N GLY A 36 -11.40 -30.09 21.70
CA GLY A 36 -10.80 -31.41 21.47
C GLY A 36 -11.12 -32.03 20.11
N LEU A 37 -12.06 -31.46 19.35
CA LEU A 37 -12.45 -31.95 18.02
C LEU A 37 -11.68 -31.21 16.90
N PRO A 38 -11.41 -31.88 15.75
CA PRO A 38 -10.83 -31.22 14.57
C PRO A 38 -11.68 -30.03 14.11
N ILE A 39 -11.04 -28.97 13.61
CA ILE A 39 -11.73 -27.74 13.16
C ILE A 39 -12.81 -28.08 12.14
N GLU A 40 -12.53 -28.94 11.17
CA GLU A 40 -13.44 -29.29 10.09
C GLU A 40 -14.72 -29.96 10.63
N VAL A 41 -14.58 -30.78 11.69
CA VAL A 41 -15.73 -31.40 12.37
C VAL A 41 -16.57 -30.34 13.09
N ARG A 42 -15.90 -29.37 13.73
CA ARG A 42 -16.56 -28.26 14.45
C ARG A 42 -17.27 -27.32 13.48
N VAL A 43 -16.64 -26.98 12.34
CA VAL A 43 -17.23 -26.16 11.28
C VAL A 43 -18.50 -26.83 10.75
N HIS A 44 -18.43 -28.10 10.32
CA HIS A 44 -19.59 -28.79 9.77
C HIS A 44 -20.72 -28.96 10.79
N ASP A 45 -20.41 -29.27 12.06
CA ASP A 45 -21.44 -29.34 13.10
C ASP A 45 -22.16 -28.00 13.30
N LEU A 46 -21.43 -26.88 13.27
CA LEU A 46 -22.07 -25.56 13.36
C LEU A 46 -22.86 -25.24 12.09
N LEU A 47 -22.29 -25.48 10.90
CA LEU A 47 -22.92 -25.21 9.61
C LEU A 47 -24.26 -25.96 9.47
N ASP A 48 -24.30 -27.25 9.80
CA ASP A 48 -25.51 -28.09 9.77
C ASP A 48 -26.61 -27.62 10.73
N ARG A 49 -26.22 -26.90 11.78
CA ARG A 49 -27.16 -26.36 12.76
C ARG A 49 -27.76 -25.05 12.29
N LEU A 50 -27.10 -24.27 11.43
CA LEU A 50 -27.54 -22.95 11.00
C LEU A 50 -28.74 -23.05 10.06
N THR A 51 -29.73 -22.17 10.28
CA THR A 51 -30.76 -21.89 9.28
C THR A 51 -30.18 -21.08 8.13
N LEU A 52 -30.83 -21.10 6.97
CA LEU A 52 -30.44 -20.26 5.83
C LEU A 52 -30.32 -18.77 6.20
N ASP A 53 -31.26 -18.26 6.99
CA ASP A 53 -31.27 -16.87 7.46
C ASP A 53 -30.03 -16.52 8.29
N GLU A 54 -29.63 -17.45 9.17
CA GLU A 54 -28.42 -17.29 9.97
C GLU A 54 -27.17 -17.41 9.11
N LYS A 55 -27.11 -18.36 8.16
CA LYS A 55 -26.01 -18.49 7.19
C LYS A 55 -25.78 -17.19 6.41
N LEU A 56 -26.83 -16.64 5.82
CA LEU A 56 -26.77 -15.36 5.09
C LEU A 56 -26.30 -14.20 5.98
N SER A 57 -26.65 -14.21 7.26
CA SER A 57 -26.24 -13.17 8.22
C SER A 57 -24.73 -13.14 8.50
N LEU A 58 -24.02 -14.22 8.20
CA LEU A 58 -22.57 -14.34 8.41
C LEU A 58 -21.74 -13.81 7.23
N LEU A 59 -22.38 -13.47 6.11
CA LEU A 59 -21.71 -12.95 4.91
C LEU A 59 -21.55 -11.42 4.92
N HIS A 60 -22.01 -10.73 5.96
CA HIS A 60 -21.83 -9.28 6.11
C HIS A 60 -20.68 -8.99 7.09
N GLN A 61 -19.98 -7.86 6.89
CA GLN A 61 -18.85 -7.46 7.75
C GLN A 61 -19.21 -7.40 9.26
N PHE A 62 -20.43 -7.00 9.59
CA PHE A 62 -20.99 -7.09 10.95
C PHE A 62 -21.93 -8.29 11.04
N GLN A 63 -21.43 -9.36 11.64
CA GLN A 63 -22.17 -10.60 11.84
C GLN A 63 -22.94 -10.52 13.16
N PRO A 64 -24.27 -10.72 13.18
CA PRO A 64 -25.05 -10.73 14.41
C PRO A 64 -24.76 -11.99 15.24
N ALA A 65 -24.98 -11.91 16.55
CA ALA A 65 -24.99 -13.08 17.41
C ALA A 65 -26.15 -14.02 17.03
N ILE A 66 -25.99 -15.32 17.29
CA ILE A 66 -27.04 -16.33 17.13
C ILE A 66 -27.35 -16.95 18.50
N PRO A 67 -28.27 -16.35 19.29
CA PRO A 67 -28.46 -16.70 20.70
C PRO A 67 -28.86 -18.15 20.94
N ARG A 68 -29.63 -18.79 20.02
CA ARG A 68 -30.06 -20.18 20.23
C ARG A 68 -28.90 -21.18 20.20
N LEU A 69 -27.80 -20.83 19.53
CA LEU A 69 -26.59 -21.64 19.42
C LEU A 69 -25.47 -21.12 20.32
N GLY A 70 -25.64 -19.96 20.95
CA GLY A 70 -24.58 -19.33 21.75
C GLY A 70 -23.41 -18.81 20.90
N VAL A 71 -23.64 -18.54 19.61
CA VAL A 71 -22.63 -17.91 18.73
C VAL A 71 -22.58 -16.42 19.02
N PRO A 72 -21.41 -15.85 19.36
CA PRO A 72 -21.26 -14.42 19.58
C PRO A 72 -21.37 -13.64 18.27
N ASP A 73 -21.55 -12.33 18.38
CA ASP A 73 -21.35 -11.45 17.25
C ASP A 73 -19.88 -11.46 16.80
N PHE A 74 -19.66 -11.07 15.55
CA PHE A 74 -18.33 -10.97 14.99
C PHE A 74 -18.25 -9.77 14.08
N LYS A 75 -17.06 -9.19 13.99
CA LYS A 75 -16.75 -8.09 13.11
C LYS A 75 -15.53 -8.43 12.27
N ALA A 76 -15.74 -8.46 10.97
CA ALA A 76 -14.66 -8.43 9.98
C ALA A 76 -14.11 -7.00 9.90
N GLY A 77 -12.81 -6.84 10.10
CA GLY A 77 -12.12 -5.57 9.87
C GLY A 77 -11.70 -4.80 11.11
N THR A 78 -10.42 -4.47 11.12
CA THR A 78 -9.75 -3.47 11.96
C THR A 78 -8.47 -3.09 11.24
N GLU A 79 -8.21 -1.79 11.12
CA GLU A 79 -7.02 -1.32 10.42
C GLU A 79 -5.79 -1.44 11.30
N ALA A 80 -4.73 -2.05 10.74
CA ALA A 80 -3.53 -2.42 11.47
C ALA A 80 -2.26 -2.30 10.62
N LEU A 81 -2.16 -1.26 9.78
CA LEU A 81 -1.09 -1.14 8.77
C LEU A 81 0.31 -1.04 9.38
N HIS A 82 0.49 -0.21 10.41
CA HIS A 82 1.77 0.03 11.10
C HIS A 82 1.57 0.39 12.59
N GLY A 83 0.67 -0.35 13.23
CA GLY A 83 0.03 0.01 14.51
C GLY A 83 -1.47 -0.20 14.40
N VAL A 84 -2.19 -0.30 15.52
CA VAL A 84 -3.66 -0.29 15.47
C VAL A 84 -4.11 1.10 15.04
N GLY A 85 -4.76 1.21 13.89
CA GLY A 85 -5.12 2.48 13.27
C GLY A 85 -6.50 2.95 13.72
N TRP A 86 -7.52 2.33 13.16
CA TRP A 86 -8.92 2.63 13.47
C TRP A 86 -9.83 1.46 13.16
N SER A 87 -11.05 1.56 13.66
CA SER A 87 -12.13 0.61 13.36
C SER A 87 -13.48 1.34 13.39
N THR A 88 -14.53 0.70 12.90
CA THR A 88 -15.90 1.26 12.91
C THR A 88 -16.75 0.77 14.10
N ASP A 89 -17.51 1.67 14.72
CA ASP A 89 -18.39 1.32 15.84
C ASP A 89 -19.74 0.82 15.33
N ARG A 90 -20.02 -0.46 15.54
CA ARG A 90 -21.29 -1.10 15.19
C ARG A 90 -22.48 -0.42 15.86
N ASP A 91 -22.35 0.01 17.10
CA ASP A 91 -23.47 0.52 17.90
C ASP A 91 -23.69 2.03 17.68
N ASN A 92 -22.79 2.68 16.94
CA ASN A 92 -22.87 4.10 16.57
C ASN A 92 -22.86 4.31 15.05
N GLY A 93 -23.70 3.56 14.32
CA GLY A 93 -23.92 3.78 12.89
C GLY A 93 -22.70 3.54 12.00
N GLY A 94 -21.71 2.78 12.45
CA GLY A 94 -20.45 2.56 11.74
C GLY A 94 -19.46 3.72 11.87
N ALA A 95 -19.64 4.63 12.83
CA ALA A 95 -18.72 5.75 13.04
C ALA A 95 -17.27 5.27 13.25
N VAL A 96 -16.30 5.98 12.64
CA VAL A 96 -14.88 5.66 12.79
C VAL A 96 -14.42 5.98 14.21
N VAL A 97 -13.68 5.05 14.80
CA VAL A 97 -13.01 5.15 16.10
C VAL A 97 -11.51 4.96 15.86
N THR A 98 -10.74 6.01 16.11
CA THR A 98 -9.27 5.99 16.02
C THR A 98 -8.67 5.42 17.29
N ALA A 99 -7.73 4.48 17.16
CA ALA A 99 -6.98 3.94 18.29
C ALA A 99 -5.97 4.98 18.81
N THR A 100 -5.60 4.89 20.09
CA THR A 100 -4.51 5.66 20.70
C THR A 100 -3.52 4.68 21.32
N GLY A 101 -2.55 4.24 20.53
CA GLY A 101 -1.64 3.13 20.84
C GLY A 101 -0.27 3.31 20.17
N THR A 102 0.55 2.26 20.12
CA THR A 102 1.88 2.38 19.53
C THR A 102 1.79 2.62 18.02
N VAL A 103 2.42 3.69 17.52
CA VAL A 103 2.53 3.97 16.08
C VAL A 103 3.98 3.74 15.63
N PHE A 104 4.16 2.74 14.77
CA PHE A 104 5.44 2.40 14.15
C PHE A 104 5.67 3.25 12.90
N PRO A 105 6.88 3.22 12.31
CA PRO A 105 7.09 3.84 11.02
C PRO A 105 6.09 3.35 9.97
N GLN A 106 5.69 4.23 9.07
CA GLN A 106 4.85 3.89 7.93
C GLN A 106 5.37 2.64 7.19
N ALA A 107 4.49 1.88 6.53
CA ALA A 107 4.79 0.58 5.94
C ALA A 107 6.06 0.56 5.08
N ILE A 108 6.25 1.55 4.21
CA ILE A 108 7.49 1.67 3.43
C ILE A 108 8.75 1.87 4.29
N GLY A 109 8.64 2.54 5.43
CA GLY A 109 9.70 2.69 6.43
C GLY A 109 10.04 1.35 7.08
N LEU A 110 9.02 0.54 7.43
CA LEU A 110 9.22 -0.83 7.90
C LEU A 110 9.98 -1.68 6.87
N ALA A 111 9.59 -1.63 5.59
CA ALA A 111 10.29 -2.36 4.53
C ALA A 111 11.74 -1.87 4.32
N THR A 112 11.99 -0.57 4.53
CA THR A 112 13.32 0.05 4.42
C THR A 112 14.32 -0.48 5.45
N THR A 113 13.85 -1.14 6.52
CA THR A 113 14.72 -1.87 7.45
C THR A 113 15.41 -3.08 6.81
N TRP A 114 14.82 -3.67 5.76
CA TRP A 114 15.24 -4.96 5.17
C TRP A 114 15.47 -6.05 6.23
N ASN A 115 14.65 -6.02 7.29
CA ASN A 115 14.79 -6.87 8.46
C ASN A 115 13.48 -7.62 8.77
N PRO A 116 13.22 -8.76 8.10
CA PRO A 116 12.01 -9.54 8.33
C PRO A 116 11.81 -9.94 9.80
N GLU A 117 12.88 -10.19 10.56
CA GLU A 117 12.74 -10.53 11.98
C GLU A 117 12.25 -9.34 12.81
N LEU A 118 12.74 -8.13 12.54
CA LEU A 118 12.20 -6.93 13.19
C LEU A 118 10.73 -6.72 12.80
N ILE A 119 10.37 -6.93 11.53
CA ILE A 119 8.98 -6.76 11.08
C ILE A 119 8.05 -7.80 11.70
N ARG A 120 8.52 -9.03 11.91
CA ARG A 120 7.79 -10.04 12.68
C ARG A 120 7.52 -9.55 14.10
N GLN A 121 8.51 -8.98 14.80
CA GLN A 121 8.35 -8.40 16.14
C GLN A 121 7.36 -7.23 16.15
N VAL A 122 7.38 -6.39 15.11
CA VAL A 122 6.38 -5.30 14.97
C VAL A 122 4.98 -5.90 14.80
N GLY A 123 4.81 -6.91 13.93
CA GLY A 123 3.53 -7.63 13.78
C GLY A 123 3.05 -8.27 15.08
N GLU A 124 3.95 -8.86 15.87
CA GLU A 124 3.64 -9.43 17.19
C GLU A 124 3.06 -8.39 18.14
N ALA A 125 3.71 -7.23 18.26
CA ALA A 125 3.28 -6.13 19.10
C ALA A 125 1.92 -5.56 18.65
N VAL A 126 1.73 -5.39 17.33
CA VAL A 126 0.44 -4.93 16.79
C VAL A 126 -0.66 -5.96 17.05
N GLY A 127 -0.39 -7.25 16.87
CA GLY A 127 -1.36 -8.31 17.17
C GLY A 127 -1.73 -8.37 18.66
N ASP A 128 -0.79 -8.10 19.56
CA ASP A 128 -1.05 -7.97 21.00
C ASP A 128 -1.93 -6.75 21.28
N GLU A 129 -1.65 -5.59 20.68
CA GLU A 129 -2.49 -4.39 20.85
C GLU A 129 -3.90 -4.57 20.27
N VAL A 130 -4.06 -5.26 19.13
CA VAL A 130 -5.38 -5.62 18.58
C VAL A 130 -6.18 -6.44 19.59
N ARG A 131 -5.55 -7.43 20.24
CA ARG A 131 -6.19 -8.21 21.32
C ARG A 131 -6.51 -7.34 22.54
N GLY A 132 -5.61 -6.43 22.92
CA GLY A 132 -5.85 -5.47 24.01
C GLY A 132 -7.06 -4.56 23.75
N TYR A 133 -7.20 -4.03 22.53
CA TYR A 133 -8.37 -3.25 22.12
C TYR A 133 -9.64 -4.08 22.03
N HIS A 134 -9.56 -5.30 21.50
CA HIS A 134 -10.67 -6.24 21.48
C HIS A 134 -11.18 -6.55 22.89
N ALA A 135 -10.29 -6.72 23.87
CA ALA A 135 -10.66 -6.92 25.27
C ALA A 135 -11.40 -5.71 25.88
N LEU A 136 -11.13 -4.49 25.41
CA LEU A 136 -11.84 -3.27 25.86
C LEU A 136 -13.23 -3.13 25.24
N ALA A 137 -13.33 -3.35 23.93
CA ALA A 137 -14.55 -3.13 23.17
C ALA A 137 -14.62 -4.09 21.96
N PRO A 138 -15.00 -5.36 22.17
CA PRO A 138 -14.98 -6.39 21.12
C PRO A 138 -15.96 -6.12 19.98
N ARG A 139 -16.95 -5.25 20.21
CA ARG A 139 -17.93 -4.79 19.20
C ARG A 139 -17.40 -3.68 18.29
N VAL A 140 -16.31 -3.01 18.68
CA VAL A 140 -15.62 -1.99 17.89
C VAL A 140 -14.41 -2.62 17.20
N TRP A 141 -13.59 -3.33 17.96
CA TRP A 141 -12.31 -3.86 17.50
C TRP A 141 -12.44 -5.34 17.13
N GLY A 142 -12.51 -5.63 15.84
CA GLY A 142 -12.53 -6.99 15.30
C GLY A 142 -11.14 -7.63 15.32
N LEU A 143 -11.09 -8.96 15.32
CA LEU A 143 -9.83 -9.71 15.28
C LEU A 143 -9.38 -10.10 13.87
N GLN A 144 -10.23 -9.90 12.86
CA GLN A 144 -9.77 -9.89 11.46
C GLN A 144 -9.22 -8.50 11.13
N VAL A 145 -7.96 -8.45 10.72
CA VAL A 145 -7.23 -7.20 10.49
C VAL A 145 -6.96 -6.99 9.01
N TRP A 146 -7.19 -5.77 8.51
CA TRP A 146 -7.05 -5.42 7.09
C TRP A 146 -5.64 -4.92 6.78
N ALA A 147 -4.66 -5.78 7.01
CA ALA A 147 -3.25 -5.56 6.74
C ALA A 147 -2.54 -6.91 6.53
N PRO A 148 -1.41 -6.94 5.80
CA PRO A 148 -0.73 -5.80 5.18
C PRO A 148 -1.22 -5.41 3.76
N VAL A 149 -0.83 -4.21 3.31
CA VAL A 149 -0.95 -3.78 1.91
C VAL A 149 0.27 -4.28 1.13
N VAL A 150 0.04 -5.08 0.08
CA VAL A 150 1.13 -5.71 -0.70
C VAL A 150 1.16 -5.30 -2.17
N ASN A 151 0.28 -4.39 -2.58
CA ASN A 151 0.37 -3.82 -3.92
C ASN A 151 1.75 -3.21 -4.14
N LEU A 152 2.34 -3.48 -5.31
CA LEU A 152 3.72 -3.10 -5.58
C LEU A 152 3.82 -1.61 -5.90
N LEU A 153 4.89 -0.98 -5.43
CA LEU A 153 5.14 0.46 -5.61
C LEU A 153 5.61 0.77 -7.04
N ARG A 154 4.80 0.40 -8.04
CA ARG A 154 5.10 0.54 -9.47
C ARG A 154 5.30 2.00 -9.86
N ASP A 155 4.44 2.89 -9.35
CA ASP A 155 4.45 4.32 -9.66
C ASP A 155 4.56 5.19 -8.40
N PRO A 156 5.63 5.98 -8.24
CA PRO A 156 5.86 6.81 -7.05
C PRO A 156 4.85 7.98 -6.90
N ARG A 157 3.99 8.19 -7.90
CA ARG A 157 2.89 9.17 -7.83
C ARG A 157 1.62 8.58 -7.22
N TRP A 158 1.54 7.27 -7.05
CA TRP A 158 0.37 6.65 -6.44
C TRP A 158 0.08 7.26 -5.05
N GLY A 159 -1.15 7.70 -4.81
CA GLY A 159 -1.56 8.35 -3.57
C GLY A 159 -1.31 7.50 -2.32
N ARG A 160 -1.49 6.19 -2.42
CA ARG A 160 -1.26 5.23 -1.34
C ARG A 160 0.10 4.52 -1.42
N ASN A 161 1.06 5.09 -2.16
CA ASN A 161 2.42 4.53 -2.27
C ASN A 161 3.10 4.36 -0.89
N GLU A 162 2.70 5.12 0.12
CA GLU A 162 3.26 4.97 1.46
C GLU A 162 2.88 3.67 2.17
N GLU A 163 1.75 3.07 1.79
CA GLU A 163 1.18 1.89 2.43
C GLU A 163 1.80 0.59 1.95
N GLY A 164 2.36 0.57 0.73
CA GLY A 164 3.06 -0.59 0.20
C GLY A 164 4.51 -0.69 0.70
N TYR A 165 5.10 -1.87 0.53
CA TYR A 165 6.45 -2.14 1.04
C TYR A 165 7.56 -1.84 0.02
N SER A 166 7.37 -2.22 -1.25
CA SER A 166 8.43 -2.15 -2.27
C SER A 166 7.89 -2.19 -3.69
N GLU A 167 8.68 -1.70 -4.65
CA GLU A 167 8.49 -1.99 -6.09
C GLU A 167 8.95 -3.41 -6.48
N ASP A 168 9.49 -4.19 -5.53
CA ASP A 168 10.01 -5.53 -5.76
C ASP A 168 9.10 -6.61 -5.14
N PRO A 169 8.66 -7.64 -5.90
CA PRO A 169 7.80 -8.69 -5.39
C PRO A 169 8.40 -9.52 -4.25
N LEU A 170 9.70 -9.82 -4.31
CA LEU A 170 10.35 -10.63 -3.28
C LEU A 170 10.45 -9.86 -1.96
N LEU A 171 10.86 -8.59 -1.99
CA LEU A 171 10.93 -7.77 -0.79
C LEU A 171 9.53 -7.54 -0.18
N SER A 172 8.54 -7.16 -1.00
CA SER A 172 7.17 -6.98 -0.53
C SER A 172 6.61 -8.27 0.09
N GLY A 173 6.78 -9.41 -0.59
CA GLY A 173 6.33 -10.70 -0.08
C GLY A 173 7.04 -11.13 1.20
N ALA A 174 8.36 -10.90 1.32
CA ALA A 174 9.12 -11.25 2.53
C ALA A 174 8.71 -10.40 3.75
N ILE A 175 8.53 -9.09 3.56
CA ILE A 175 8.11 -8.16 4.63
C ILE A 175 6.65 -8.44 5.03
N ALA A 176 5.76 -8.65 4.06
CA ALA A 176 4.37 -9.00 4.32
C ALA A 176 4.22 -10.35 5.04
N THR A 177 5.00 -11.36 4.65
CA THR A 177 5.03 -12.66 5.33
C THR A 177 5.46 -12.49 6.79
N ALA A 178 6.52 -11.71 7.05
CA ALA A 178 6.98 -11.47 8.42
C ALA A 178 5.94 -10.74 9.27
N TYR A 179 5.35 -9.67 8.73
CA TYR A 179 4.32 -8.90 9.44
C TYR A 179 3.08 -9.75 9.72
N GLY A 180 2.60 -10.48 8.72
CA GLY A 180 1.48 -11.41 8.82
C GLY A 180 1.71 -12.48 9.88
N ARG A 181 2.89 -13.15 9.87
CA ARG A 181 3.28 -14.13 10.90
C ARG A 181 3.24 -13.54 12.32
N GLY A 182 3.73 -12.31 12.49
CA GLY A 182 3.67 -11.62 13.78
C GLY A 182 2.24 -11.36 14.24
N LEU A 183 1.38 -10.88 13.33
CA LEU A 183 -0.02 -10.59 13.61
C LEU A 183 -0.82 -11.85 13.98
N GLU A 184 -0.65 -12.94 13.23
CA GLU A 184 -1.39 -14.18 13.45
C GLU A 184 -0.89 -15.01 14.64
N GLY A 185 0.37 -14.84 15.04
CA GLY A 185 1.01 -15.59 16.13
C GLY A 185 1.44 -17.02 15.77
N ASP A 186 2.22 -17.64 16.65
CA ASP A 186 2.91 -18.91 16.37
C ASP A 186 2.12 -20.18 16.79
N ASP A 187 0.85 -20.06 17.18
CA ASP A 187 0.06 -21.24 17.55
C ASP A 187 -0.29 -22.07 16.29
N PRO A 188 -0.08 -23.40 16.29
CA PRO A 188 -0.28 -24.23 15.10
C PRO A 188 -1.75 -24.34 14.66
N LEU A 189 -2.69 -24.03 15.56
CA LEU A 189 -4.13 -24.13 15.33
C LEU A 189 -4.82 -22.76 15.42
N TYR A 190 -4.55 -22.04 16.50
CA TYR A 190 -5.22 -20.80 16.84
C TYR A 190 -4.53 -19.57 16.24
N LEU A 191 -5.32 -18.54 16.04
CA LEU A 191 -4.93 -17.25 15.48
C LEU A 191 -4.97 -16.19 16.59
N LYS A 192 -3.86 -15.47 16.80
CA LYS A 192 -3.85 -14.24 17.60
C LYS A 192 -4.70 -13.18 16.91
N THR A 193 -4.50 -12.95 15.63
CA THR A 193 -5.42 -12.19 14.77
C THR A 193 -5.57 -12.91 13.44
N ALA A 194 -6.51 -12.48 12.60
CA ALA A 194 -6.72 -13.03 11.26
C ALA A 194 -6.35 -11.96 10.21
N PRO A 195 -5.09 -11.90 9.74
CA PRO A 195 -4.65 -10.89 8.78
C PRO A 195 -5.21 -11.13 7.39
N VAL A 196 -5.52 -10.07 6.66
CA VAL A 196 -6.04 -10.11 5.29
C VAL A 196 -5.20 -9.18 4.41
N LEU A 197 -4.62 -9.73 3.34
CA LEU A 197 -3.83 -8.96 2.39
C LEU A 197 -4.72 -8.05 1.57
N LYS A 198 -4.22 -6.86 1.22
CA LYS A 198 -4.95 -5.97 0.32
C LYS A 198 -4.04 -5.24 -0.67
N HIS A 199 -4.52 -4.86 -1.85
CA HIS A 199 -5.86 -5.05 -2.42
C HIS A 199 -5.71 -5.89 -3.69
N PHE A 200 -6.35 -7.05 -3.73
CA PHE A 200 -6.22 -8.03 -4.81
C PHE A 200 -7.10 -7.64 -6.00
N LEU A 201 -6.55 -7.22 -7.15
CA LEU A 201 -5.12 -7.00 -7.41
C LEU A 201 -4.83 -5.74 -8.25
N ALA A 202 -3.54 -5.35 -8.26
CA ALA A 202 -3.00 -4.23 -9.04
C ALA A 202 -3.74 -2.90 -8.84
N ASN A 203 -4.09 -2.57 -7.59
CA ASN A 203 -4.68 -1.29 -7.21
C ASN A 203 -3.59 -0.27 -6.87
N ASN A 204 -3.05 0.40 -7.88
CA ASN A 204 -1.92 1.34 -7.74
C ASN A 204 -2.19 2.71 -8.39
N ASN A 205 -3.45 3.15 -8.39
CA ASN A 205 -3.88 4.51 -8.67
C ASN A 205 -5.12 4.81 -7.82
N GLU A 206 -5.35 6.08 -7.51
CA GLU A 206 -6.48 6.51 -6.68
C GLU A 206 -7.57 7.21 -7.49
N ILE A 207 -7.17 8.05 -8.44
CA ILE A 207 -8.14 8.84 -9.21
C ILE A 207 -9.01 7.90 -10.05
N ARG A 208 -10.33 7.92 -9.80
CA ARG A 208 -11.33 7.06 -10.47
C ARG A 208 -10.98 5.58 -10.39
N ARG A 209 -10.31 5.15 -9.31
CA ARG A 209 -9.80 3.78 -9.16
C ARG A 209 -10.87 2.71 -9.30
N ASP A 210 -12.14 3.02 -9.06
CA ASP A 210 -13.28 2.12 -9.25
C ASP A 210 -13.68 1.91 -10.72
N THR A 211 -13.28 2.79 -11.63
CA THR A 211 -13.66 2.74 -13.06
C THR A 211 -12.47 2.66 -14.00
N THR A 212 -11.24 2.89 -13.52
CA THR A 212 -10.01 2.64 -14.27
C THR A 212 -9.68 1.15 -14.35
N SER A 213 -9.00 0.74 -15.42
CA SER A 213 -8.53 -0.64 -15.59
C SER A 213 -7.01 -0.76 -15.52
N SER A 214 -6.54 -1.65 -14.66
CA SER A 214 -5.17 -2.15 -14.63
C SER A 214 -5.02 -3.21 -15.72
N SER A 215 -4.41 -2.83 -16.85
CA SER A 215 -4.15 -3.74 -17.97
C SER A 215 -2.86 -4.55 -17.73
N LEU A 216 -3.02 -5.80 -17.30
CA LEU A 216 -1.94 -6.73 -16.98
C LEU A 216 -1.83 -7.79 -18.06
N ARG A 217 -0.80 -7.68 -18.92
CA ARG A 217 -0.44 -8.81 -19.79
C ARG A 217 -0.06 -10.02 -18.95
N PRO A 218 -0.21 -11.27 -19.45
CA PRO A 218 0.01 -12.48 -18.65
C PRO A 218 1.34 -12.51 -17.89
N ARG A 219 2.43 -12.07 -18.53
CA ARG A 219 3.75 -11.97 -17.88
C ARG A 219 3.77 -11.01 -16.69
N VAL A 220 3.15 -9.83 -16.81
CA VAL A 220 3.10 -8.85 -15.70
C VAL A 220 2.24 -9.38 -14.56
N LYS A 221 1.06 -9.94 -14.88
CA LYS A 221 0.17 -10.56 -13.89
C LYS A 221 0.91 -11.63 -13.07
N HIS A 222 1.51 -12.61 -13.74
CA HIS A 222 2.13 -13.77 -13.09
C HIS A 222 3.52 -13.50 -12.49
N GLU A 223 4.37 -12.72 -13.16
CA GLU A 223 5.76 -12.50 -12.75
C GLU A 223 5.94 -11.30 -11.80
N TYR A 224 4.91 -10.48 -11.58
CA TYR A 224 4.99 -9.27 -10.78
C TYR A 224 3.85 -9.17 -9.76
N ASP A 225 2.62 -8.88 -10.18
CA ASP A 225 1.53 -8.54 -9.26
C ASP A 225 1.08 -9.72 -8.38
N GLU A 226 0.94 -10.93 -8.92
CA GLU A 226 0.52 -12.11 -8.15
C GLU A 226 1.56 -12.52 -7.10
N LEU A 227 2.86 -12.34 -7.39
CA LEU A 227 3.94 -12.85 -6.54
C LEU A 227 3.94 -12.23 -5.14
N ALA A 228 3.60 -10.95 -5.02
CA ALA A 228 3.53 -10.25 -3.74
C ALA A 228 2.45 -10.82 -2.82
N PHE A 229 1.35 -11.34 -3.37
CA PHE A 229 0.28 -12.00 -2.62
C PHE A 229 0.59 -13.48 -2.37
N LYS A 230 1.13 -14.17 -3.38
CA LYS A 230 1.41 -15.60 -3.33
C LYS A 230 2.33 -15.97 -2.18
N MET A 231 3.38 -15.18 -1.93
CA MET A 231 4.36 -15.48 -0.88
C MET A 231 3.74 -15.59 0.53
N PRO A 232 3.08 -14.55 1.08
CA PRO A 232 2.45 -14.63 2.39
C PRO A 232 1.31 -15.68 2.48
N ILE A 233 0.55 -15.89 1.41
CA ILE A 233 -0.54 -16.90 1.39
C ILE A 233 0.03 -18.31 1.40
N ALA A 234 1.00 -18.62 0.53
CA ALA A 234 1.65 -19.93 0.49
C ALA A 234 2.47 -20.22 1.75
N ALA A 235 2.90 -19.16 2.45
CA ALA A 235 3.52 -19.25 3.74
C ALA A 235 2.51 -19.34 4.88
N ASP A 236 1.19 -19.46 4.66
CA ASP A 236 0.16 -19.49 5.71
C ASP A 236 0.33 -18.38 6.76
N ALA A 237 0.74 -17.18 6.34
CA ALA A 237 1.00 -16.04 7.23
C ALA A 237 -0.18 -15.05 7.31
N VAL A 238 -1.24 -15.34 6.55
CA VAL A 238 -2.44 -14.53 6.42
C VAL A 238 -3.63 -15.46 6.20
N THR A 239 -4.82 -14.92 6.35
CA THR A 239 -6.08 -15.67 6.34
C THR A 239 -7.00 -15.34 5.17
N GLY A 240 -6.58 -14.48 4.23
CA GLY A 240 -7.34 -14.18 3.03
C GLY A 240 -6.82 -12.97 2.28
N VAL A 241 -7.57 -12.57 1.25
CA VAL A 241 -7.38 -11.32 0.52
C VAL A 241 -8.62 -10.43 0.59
N MET A 242 -8.40 -9.12 0.51
CA MET A 242 -9.41 -8.12 0.23
C MET A 242 -9.34 -7.78 -1.26
N THR A 243 -10.45 -7.91 -1.99
CA THR A 243 -10.49 -7.53 -3.41
C THR A 243 -10.37 -6.02 -3.59
N SER A 244 -9.79 -5.55 -4.69
CA SER A 244 -9.67 -4.12 -4.99
C SER A 244 -10.89 -3.51 -5.69
N TYR A 245 -10.87 -2.19 -5.87
CA TYR A 245 -11.92 -1.43 -6.57
C TYR A 245 -11.81 -1.49 -8.09
N ASN A 246 -10.59 -1.54 -8.63
CA ASN A 246 -10.32 -1.35 -10.06
C ASN A 246 -10.83 -2.50 -10.92
N LEU A 247 -10.88 -2.23 -12.22
CA LEU A 247 -10.98 -3.28 -13.21
C LEU A 247 -9.58 -3.88 -13.42
N VAL A 248 -9.45 -5.18 -13.58
CA VAL A 248 -8.25 -5.87 -14.06
C VAL A 248 -8.59 -6.46 -15.42
N ASN A 249 -7.88 -6.01 -16.47
CA ASN A 249 -8.20 -6.38 -17.84
C ASN A 249 -9.70 -6.23 -18.14
N GLY A 250 -10.30 -5.07 -17.82
CA GLY A 250 -11.73 -4.79 -18.03
C GLY A 250 -12.73 -5.44 -17.08
N ARG A 251 -12.36 -6.45 -16.27
CA ARG A 251 -13.25 -7.08 -15.26
C ARG A 251 -13.09 -6.42 -13.88
N PRO A 252 -14.15 -6.05 -13.16
CA PRO A 252 -14.02 -5.59 -11.78
C PRO A 252 -13.33 -6.62 -10.89
N ALA A 253 -12.34 -6.20 -10.09
CA ALA A 253 -11.59 -7.10 -9.23
C ALA A 253 -12.45 -7.81 -8.18
N THR A 254 -13.55 -7.18 -7.73
CA THR A 254 -14.56 -7.77 -6.84
C THR A 254 -15.23 -9.04 -7.40
N VAL A 255 -15.25 -9.21 -8.72
CA VAL A 255 -15.79 -10.41 -9.39
C VAL A 255 -14.71 -11.14 -10.19
N ASN A 256 -13.43 -10.94 -9.87
CA ASN A 256 -12.36 -11.66 -10.53
C ASN A 256 -12.26 -13.10 -9.97
N PRO A 257 -12.46 -14.14 -10.80
CA PRO A 257 -12.45 -15.54 -10.36
C PRO A 257 -11.08 -16.01 -9.84
N ASP A 258 -9.99 -15.28 -10.09
CA ASP A 258 -8.68 -15.56 -9.49
C ASP A 258 -8.72 -15.62 -7.96
N VAL A 259 -9.67 -14.93 -7.31
CA VAL A 259 -9.87 -14.95 -5.86
C VAL A 259 -10.30 -16.34 -5.36
N GLY A 260 -11.22 -17.00 -6.08
CA GLY A 260 -11.70 -18.34 -5.80
C GLY A 260 -10.76 -19.44 -6.28
N ASP A 261 -10.07 -19.22 -7.41
CA ASP A 261 -9.26 -20.24 -8.07
C ASP A 261 -7.77 -20.12 -7.74
N VAL A 262 -7.14 -19.03 -8.22
CA VAL A 262 -5.69 -18.85 -8.16
C VAL A 262 -5.23 -18.65 -6.72
N VAL A 263 -5.85 -17.73 -5.98
CA VAL A 263 -5.49 -17.40 -4.61
C VAL A 263 -5.66 -18.59 -3.67
N ARG A 264 -6.80 -19.29 -3.74
CA ARG A 264 -7.05 -20.49 -2.91
C ARG A 264 -6.10 -21.64 -3.26
N SER A 265 -5.57 -21.72 -4.49
CA SER A 265 -4.61 -22.76 -4.88
C SER A 265 -3.24 -22.66 -4.21
N TRP A 266 -2.90 -21.50 -3.63
CA TRP A 266 -1.58 -21.25 -3.06
C TRP A 266 -1.39 -21.81 -1.67
N THR A 267 -2.47 -22.18 -0.97
CA THR A 267 -2.44 -22.76 0.37
C THR A 267 -3.37 -23.98 0.46
N GLN A 268 -3.23 -24.77 1.52
CA GLN A 268 -4.20 -25.78 1.92
C GLN A 268 -5.08 -25.32 3.09
N LYS A 269 -4.79 -24.15 3.68
CA LYS A 269 -5.59 -23.55 4.75
C LYS A 269 -6.80 -22.86 4.15
N THR A 270 -7.93 -22.98 4.84
CA THR A 270 -9.13 -22.23 4.50
C THR A 270 -8.86 -20.72 4.60
N LEU A 271 -9.20 -20.00 3.52
CA LEU A 271 -9.14 -18.54 3.45
C LEU A 271 -10.53 -17.93 3.64
N TYR A 272 -10.58 -16.79 4.31
CA TYR A 272 -11.72 -15.91 4.46
C TYR A 272 -11.43 -14.60 3.72
N ASN A 273 -11.91 -14.52 2.47
CA ASN A 273 -11.74 -13.37 1.59
C ASN A 273 -12.87 -12.34 1.79
N VAL A 274 -12.55 -11.05 1.66
CA VAL A 274 -13.51 -9.95 1.88
C VAL A 274 -13.50 -8.97 0.71
N SER A 275 -14.56 -8.19 0.54
CA SER A 275 -14.54 -7.06 -0.38
C SER A 275 -13.89 -5.84 0.26
N ASP A 276 -13.31 -4.94 -0.55
CA ASP A 276 -13.10 -3.56 -0.11
C ASP A 276 -14.44 -2.87 0.22
N ALA A 277 -14.39 -1.78 0.96
CA ALA A 277 -15.57 -1.04 1.40
C ALA A 277 -16.38 -0.52 0.20
N TRP A 278 -17.67 -0.83 0.12
CA TRP A 278 -18.56 -0.43 -0.98
C TRP A 278 -18.22 -1.00 -2.37
N ALA A 279 -17.15 -1.75 -2.55
CA ALA A 279 -16.78 -2.34 -3.85
C ALA A 279 -17.87 -3.22 -4.49
N PRO A 280 -18.68 -4.00 -3.73
CA PRO A 280 -19.82 -4.73 -4.30
C PRO A 280 -20.92 -3.80 -4.85
N SER A 281 -21.12 -2.62 -4.25
CA SER A 281 -22.10 -1.64 -4.71
C SER A 281 -21.62 -0.89 -5.96
N ASN A 282 -20.30 -0.79 -6.19
CA ASN A 282 -19.74 -0.16 -7.40
C ASN A 282 -20.15 -0.92 -8.68
N LEU A 283 -20.34 -2.24 -8.59
CA LEU A 283 -20.73 -3.11 -9.70
C LEU A 283 -22.02 -2.67 -10.41
N THR A 284 -22.97 -2.06 -9.70
CA THR A 284 -24.22 -1.54 -10.27
C THR A 284 -24.26 -0.02 -10.37
N SER A 285 -23.42 0.68 -9.60
CA SER A 285 -23.43 2.15 -9.51
C SER A 285 -22.40 2.81 -10.45
N SER A 286 -21.14 2.95 -10.01
CA SER A 286 -20.10 3.63 -10.78
C SER A 286 -19.59 2.80 -11.95
N GLN A 287 -19.44 1.48 -11.78
CA GLN A 287 -18.95 0.58 -12.83
C GLN A 287 -20.04 0.17 -13.81
N ARG A 288 -21.30 0.07 -13.34
CA ARG A 288 -22.46 -0.37 -14.14
C ARG A 288 -22.20 -1.68 -14.89
N TYR A 289 -21.44 -2.57 -14.28
CA TYR A 289 -21.03 -3.85 -14.83
C TYR A 289 -22.17 -4.88 -14.79
N PHE A 290 -23.01 -4.84 -13.76
CA PHE A 290 -24.25 -5.61 -13.66
C PHE A 290 -25.49 -4.72 -13.66
N ALA A 291 -26.62 -5.27 -14.12
CA ALA A 291 -27.87 -4.51 -14.21
C ALA A 291 -28.59 -4.46 -12.85
N THR A 292 -28.42 -5.49 -12.02
CA THR A 292 -29.08 -5.61 -10.70
C THR A 292 -28.08 -5.93 -9.60
N SER A 293 -28.44 -5.57 -8.36
CA SER A 293 -27.61 -5.90 -7.20
C SER A 293 -27.58 -7.40 -6.92
N GLU A 294 -28.64 -8.13 -7.27
CA GLU A 294 -28.69 -9.59 -7.14
C GLU A 294 -27.66 -10.28 -8.03
N GLU A 295 -27.53 -9.88 -9.30
CA GLU A 295 -26.49 -10.39 -10.20
C GLU A 295 -25.10 -10.05 -9.66
N ALA A 296 -24.89 -8.81 -9.22
CA ALA A 296 -23.60 -8.33 -8.72
C ALA A 296 -23.15 -9.10 -7.46
N PHE A 297 -24.04 -9.26 -6.47
CA PHE A 297 -23.71 -9.94 -5.21
C PHE A 297 -23.56 -11.44 -5.41
N ALA A 298 -24.36 -12.06 -6.29
CA ALA A 298 -24.17 -13.46 -6.66
C ALA A 298 -22.81 -13.68 -7.33
N ALA A 299 -22.45 -12.86 -8.33
CA ALA A 299 -21.16 -12.95 -8.99
C ALA A 299 -19.97 -12.71 -8.04
N THR A 300 -20.12 -11.79 -7.08
CA THR A 300 -19.10 -11.53 -6.05
C THR A 300 -18.84 -12.76 -5.18
N LEU A 301 -19.91 -13.42 -4.71
CA LEU A 301 -19.81 -14.64 -3.92
C LEU A 301 -19.16 -15.78 -4.72
N LEU A 302 -19.65 -16.01 -5.95
CA LEU A 302 -19.16 -17.06 -6.85
C LEU A 302 -17.69 -16.84 -7.29
N ALA A 303 -17.23 -15.58 -7.35
CA ALA A 303 -15.82 -15.26 -7.61
C ALA A 303 -14.90 -15.61 -6.43
N GLY A 304 -15.45 -15.92 -5.24
CA GLY A 304 -14.70 -16.38 -4.08
C GLY A 304 -14.54 -15.35 -2.95
N VAL A 305 -15.32 -14.28 -2.95
CA VAL A 305 -15.42 -13.30 -1.85
C VAL A 305 -16.46 -13.76 -0.84
N ASP A 306 -16.07 -13.96 0.42
CA ASP A 306 -16.92 -14.58 1.44
C ASP A 306 -17.66 -13.54 2.32
N SER A 307 -17.23 -12.26 2.31
CA SER A 307 -17.86 -11.19 3.09
C SER A 307 -17.98 -9.87 2.36
N PHE A 308 -19.17 -9.28 2.48
CA PHE A 308 -19.54 -7.99 1.92
C PHE A 308 -19.31 -6.86 2.92
N THR A 309 -18.46 -5.90 2.54
CA THR A 309 -18.12 -4.70 3.30
C THR A 309 -18.95 -3.52 2.80
N VAL A 310 -20.26 -3.53 3.07
CA VAL A 310 -21.24 -2.53 2.57
C VAL A 310 -22.21 -2.12 3.67
N ASP A 311 -23.04 -1.10 3.42
CA ASP A 311 -24.21 -0.74 4.26
C ASP A 311 -23.89 -0.46 5.75
N ASN A 312 -22.62 -0.12 6.05
CA ASN A 312 -22.12 0.13 7.40
C ASN A 312 -22.53 -0.99 8.38
N ASN A 313 -23.22 -0.65 9.47
CA ASN A 313 -23.64 -1.59 10.51
C ASN A 313 -24.99 -2.28 10.23
N ASP A 314 -25.67 -1.95 9.13
CA ASP A 314 -26.96 -2.53 8.76
C ASP A 314 -26.80 -3.66 7.74
N SER A 315 -26.85 -4.90 8.21
CA SER A 315 -26.79 -6.08 7.34
C SER A 315 -28.06 -6.29 6.49
N ALA A 316 -29.19 -5.66 6.84
CA ALA A 316 -30.48 -5.99 6.24
C ALA A 316 -30.52 -5.89 4.70
N PRO A 317 -29.90 -4.88 4.04
CA PRO A 317 -29.89 -4.79 2.59
C PRO A 317 -29.11 -5.95 1.94
N THR A 318 -27.94 -6.29 2.47
CA THR A 318 -27.13 -7.44 2.00
C THR A 318 -27.94 -8.74 2.06
N LEU A 319 -28.61 -9.01 3.19
CA LEU A 319 -29.42 -10.22 3.35
C LEU A 319 -30.62 -10.24 2.40
N ALA A 320 -31.27 -9.10 2.17
CA ALA A 320 -32.39 -9.00 1.24
C ALA A 320 -31.94 -9.31 -0.20
N ILE A 321 -30.80 -8.77 -0.62
CA ILE A 321 -30.22 -9.01 -1.95
C ILE A 321 -29.89 -10.49 -2.13
N LEU A 322 -29.17 -11.11 -1.17
CA LEU A 322 -28.77 -12.52 -1.28
C LEU A 322 -29.98 -13.48 -1.28
N ARG A 323 -31.02 -13.19 -0.49
CA ARG A 323 -32.29 -13.96 -0.56
C ARG A 323 -32.97 -13.84 -1.91
N SER A 324 -32.97 -12.64 -2.47
CA SER A 324 -33.53 -12.37 -3.80
C SER A 324 -32.74 -13.15 -4.87
N ALA A 325 -31.40 -13.14 -4.79
CA ALA A 325 -30.53 -13.90 -5.69
C ALA A 325 -30.78 -15.41 -5.62
N LEU A 326 -30.92 -15.99 -4.42
CA LEU A 326 -31.31 -17.40 -4.22
C LEU A 326 -32.69 -17.69 -4.82
N ALA A 327 -33.68 -16.83 -4.58
CA ALA A 327 -35.03 -17.00 -5.12
C ALA A 327 -35.08 -16.92 -6.65
N GLN A 328 -34.16 -16.18 -7.26
CA GLN A 328 -33.97 -16.07 -8.71
C GLN A 328 -33.14 -17.21 -9.31
N GLY A 329 -32.52 -18.06 -8.48
CA GLY A 329 -31.62 -19.14 -8.93
C GLY A 329 -30.26 -18.64 -9.41
N LEU A 330 -29.86 -17.42 -9.04
CA LEU A 330 -28.52 -16.87 -9.30
C LEU A 330 -27.46 -17.45 -8.34
N LEU A 331 -27.92 -17.98 -7.20
CA LEU A 331 -27.13 -18.71 -6.21
C LEU A 331 -27.87 -19.99 -5.83
N ALA A 332 -27.11 -21.01 -5.43
CA ALA A 332 -27.58 -22.16 -4.69
C ALA A 332 -27.27 -22.01 -3.19
N GLU A 333 -27.98 -22.74 -2.33
CA GLU A 333 -27.65 -22.78 -0.88
C GLU A 333 -26.23 -23.33 -0.65
N GLU A 334 -25.76 -24.20 -1.52
CA GLU A 334 -24.40 -24.77 -1.50
C GLU A 334 -23.31 -23.68 -1.66
N ASP A 335 -23.58 -22.61 -2.42
CA ASP A 335 -22.66 -21.46 -2.58
C ASP A 335 -22.57 -20.65 -1.28
N ILE A 336 -23.69 -20.54 -0.56
CA ILE A 336 -23.76 -19.91 0.77
C ILE A 336 -22.98 -20.77 1.77
N ASP A 337 -23.20 -22.09 1.74
CA ASP A 337 -22.56 -23.03 2.66
C ASP A 337 -21.04 -23.00 2.54
N ALA A 338 -20.51 -23.00 1.32
CA ALA A 338 -19.06 -22.88 1.08
C ALA A 338 -18.47 -21.59 1.68
N SER A 339 -19.14 -20.45 1.47
CA SER A 339 -18.67 -19.16 1.99
C SER A 339 -18.76 -19.08 3.52
N VAL A 340 -19.83 -19.62 4.11
CA VAL A 340 -20.00 -19.68 5.57
C VAL A 340 -18.99 -20.64 6.20
N GLU A 341 -18.66 -21.75 5.55
CA GLU A 341 -17.59 -22.67 6.00
C GLU A 341 -16.26 -21.91 6.20
N HIS A 342 -15.92 -21.04 5.26
CA HIS A 342 -14.72 -20.20 5.33
C HIS A 342 -14.74 -19.24 6.52
N VAL A 343 -15.85 -18.53 6.71
CA VAL A 343 -16.07 -17.62 7.84
C VAL A 343 -15.92 -18.37 9.17
N LEU A 344 -16.61 -19.50 9.32
CA LEU A 344 -16.61 -20.29 10.55
C LEU A 344 -15.24 -20.89 10.86
N SER A 345 -14.50 -21.34 9.83
CA SER A 345 -13.15 -21.86 9.98
C SER A 345 -12.20 -20.84 10.63
N VAL A 346 -12.21 -19.59 10.14
CA VAL A 346 -11.38 -18.52 10.72
C VAL A 346 -11.84 -18.14 12.12
N ARG A 347 -13.15 -18.03 12.37
CA ARG A 347 -13.69 -17.73 13.71
C ARG A 347 -13.36 -18.80 14.75
N LEU A 348 -13.41 -20.08 14.36
CA LEU A 348 -12.96 -21.20 15.21
C LEU A 348 -11.47 -21.07 15.56
N ARG A 349 -10.63 -20.74 14.58
CA ARG A 349 -9.20 -20.52 14.81
C ARG A 349 -8.94 -19.29 15.68
N LEU A 350 -9.80 -18.27 15.68
CA LEU A 350 -9.68 -17.11 16.58
C LEU A 350 -10.07 -17.42 18.04
N GLY A 351 -10.69 -18.58 18.28
CA GLY A 351 -11.15 -19.03 19.60
C GLY A 351 -12.59 -18.61 19.93
N ASP A 352 -13.35 -18.03 18.99
CA ASP A 352 -14.69 -17.45 19.22
C ASP A 352 -15.69 -18.41 19.90
N PHE A 353 -15.52 -19.72 19.70
CA PHE A 353 -16.45 -20.75 20.15
C PHE A 353 -15.90 -21.62 21.28
N ASP A 354 -14.67 -21.34 21.71
CA ASP A 354 -14.03 -22.09 22.79
C ASP A 354 -14.48 -21.54 24.15
N PRO A 355 -14.78 -22.40 25.15
CA PRO A 355 -15.22 -21.94 26.47
C PRO A 355 -14.27 -20.96 27.17
N GLU A 356 -12.97 -21.03 26.87
CA GLU A 356 -11.93 -20.14 27.42
C GLU A 356 -11.41 -19.11 26.39
N GLY A 357 -11.97 -19.07 25.17
CA GLY A 357 -11.58 -18.12 24.11
C GLY A 357 -10.25 -18.42 23.40
N GLY A 358 -9.68 -19.61 23.63
CA GLY A 358 -8.39 -20.02 23.06
C GLY A 358 -7.16 -19.42 23.76
N PRO A 359 -5.94 -19.71 23.27
CA PRO A 359 -4.69 -19.40 23.96
C PRO A 359 -4.38 -17.89 24.07
N PHE A 360 -5.00 -17.06 23.22
CA PHE A 360 -4.75 -15.61 23.16
C PHE A 360 -5.79 -14.77 23.92
N ALA A 361 -6.82 -15.39 24.51
CA ALA A 361 -7.89 -14.67 25.22
C ALA A 361 -7.42 -13.90 26.46
N GLY A 362 -6.26 -14.26 27.02
CA GLY A 362 -5.71 -13.62 28.21
C GLY A 362 -4.98 -12.29 27.97
N ILE A 363 -4.79 -11.87 26.72
CA ILE A 363 -4.12 -10.60 26.39
C ILE A 363 -5.07 -9.44 26.68
N GLY A 364 -4.71 -8.63 27.68
CA GLY A 364 -5.50 -7.50 28.15
C GLY A 364 -5.01 -6.15 27.61
N PRO A 365 -5.68 -5.05 27.97
CA PRO A 365 -5.35 -3.70 27.50
C PRO A 365 -4.02 -3.13 28.02
N ASP A 366 -3.37 -3.78 28.98
CA ASP A 366 -2.08 -3.35 29.54
C ASP A 366 -0.90 -3.45 28.55
N VAL A 367 -1.10 -4.14 27.42
CA VAL A 367 -0.12 -4.20 26.32
C VAL A 367 -0.12 -2.96 25.42
N ILE A 368 -1.20 -2.18 25.43
CA ILE A 368 -1.36 -0.99 24.57
C ILE A 368 -0.34 0.08 24.96
N ASP A 369 0.48 0.53 24.00
CA ASP A 369 1.54 1.52 24.22
C ASP A 369 2.47 1.16 25.39
N SER A 370 2.75 -0.14 25.53
CA SER A 370 3.63 -0.67 26.57
C SER A 370 5.07 -0.16 26.39
N PRO A 371 5.87 -0.05 27.47
CA PRO A 371 7.27 0.36 27.37
C PRO A 371 8.12 -0.49 26.40
N ALA A 372 7.76 -1.77 26.22
CA ALA A 372 8.41 -2.64 25.25
C ALA A 372 8.06 -2.26 23.81
N HIS A 373 6.78 -1.96 23.53
CA HIS A 373 6.33 -1.52 22.21
C HIS A 373 6.92 -0.15 21.84
N ARG A 374 7.03 0.78 22.81
CA ARG A 374 7.71 2.07 22.61
C ARG A 374 9.18 1.92 22.22
N GLN A 375 9.91 1.03 22.91
CA GLN A 375 11.30 0.71 22.57
C GLN A 375 11.41 0.08 21.18
N LEU A 376 10.46 -0.79 20.82
CA LEU A 376 10.40 -1.38 19.50
C LEU A 376 10.11 -0.33 18.41
N ALA A 377 9.22 0.63 18.66
CA ALA A 377 8.93 1.74 17.75
C ALA A 377 10.17 2.60 17.48
N ARG A 378 10.94 2.95 18.53
CA ARG A 378 12.22 3.65 18.37
C ARG A 378 13.22 2.83 17.55
N ARG A 379 13.38 1.54 17.87
CA ARG A 379 14.28 0.65 17.12
C ARG A 379 13.88 0.52 15.66
N ALA A 380 12.58 0.43 15.37
CA ALA A 380 12.07 0.40 14.01
C ALA A 380 12.38 1.69 13.25
N ALA A 381 12.20 2.85 13.88
CA ALA A 381 12.55 4.15 13.30
C ALA A 381 14.07 4.29 13.07
N ASP A 382 14.91 3.82 14.00
CA ASP A 382 16.37 3.78 13.84
C ASP A 382 16.79 2.95 12.63
N GLU A 383 16.32 1.69 12.59
CA GLU A 383 16.71 0.72 11.56
C GLU A 383 16.15 1.08 10.16
N ALA A 384 15.10 1.89 10.08
CA ALA A 384 14.45 2.35 8.85
C ALA A 384 15.14 3.57 8.21
N MET A 385 15.94 4.34 8.96
CA MET A 385 16.52 5.58 8.44
C MET A 385 17.56 5.32 7.35
N VAL A 386 17.46 6.06 6.24
CA VAL A 386 18.38 5.94 5.09
C VAL A 386 19.25 7.17 4.98
N LEU A 387 20.57 6.95 4.99
CA LEU A 387 21.54 7.98 4.65
C LEU A 387 21.69 8.06 3.13
N LEU A 388 21.12 9.09 2.51
CA LEU A 388 21.15 9.27 1.06
C LEU A 388 22.48 9.90 0.59
N GLU A 389 22.95 10.91 1.32
CA GLU A 389 24.19 11.64 1.02
C GLU A 389 25.00 11.87 2.30
N ASN A 390 26.32 11.77 2.23
CA ASN A 390 27.22 12.11 3.35
C ASN A 390 28.61 12.57 2.85
N LYS A 391 28.63 13.73 2.19
CA LYS A 391 29.85 14.33 1.62
C LYS A 391 30.80 14.74 2.72
N ARG A 392 32.10 14.47 2.51
CA ARG A 392 33.18 14.77 3.46
C ARG A 392 32.98 14.16 4.86
N ARG A 393 32.10 13.15 4.98
CA ARG A 393 31.77 12.48 6.25
C ARG A 393 31.31 13.50 7.31
N LEU A 394 30.36 14.37 6.95
CA LEU A 394 29.76 15.33 7.88
C LEU A 394 29.08 14.62 9.05
N LEU A 395 28.34 13.54 8.76
CA LEU A 395 27.73 12.68 9.76
C LEU A 395 28.61 11.46 10.09
N PRO A 396 28.60 10.97 11.35
CA PRO A 396 27.86 11.52 12.49
C PRO A 396 28.50 12.80 13.06
N LEU A 397 27.69 13.64 13.70
CA LEU A 397 28.12 14.83 14.43
C LEU A 397 28.85 14.43 15.72
N ASP A 398 29.88 15.19 16.07
CA ASP A 398 30.61 15.00 17.33
C ASP A 398 30.05 15.95 18.40
N PRO A 399 29.37 15.44 19.44
CA PRO A 399 28.78 16.27 20.49
C PRO A 399 29.82 17.05 21.32
N SER A 400 31.11 16.67 21.28
CA SER A 400 32.16 17.42 21.97
C SER A 400 32.53 18.73 21.28
N THR A 401 32.31 18.80 19.96
CA THR A 401 32.63 19.95 19.10
C THR A 401 31.40 20.66 18.55
N THR A 402 30.24 20.00 18.54
CA THR A 402 28.97 20.54 18.06
C THR A 402 28.12 20.94 19.27
N ARG A 403 28.20 22.21 19.66
CA ARG A 403 27.60 22.77 20.89
C ARG A 403 26.46 23.73 20.61
N ARG A 404 26.32 24.20 19.38
CA ARG A 404 25.18 25.00 18.92
C ARG A 404 24.67 24.47 17.60
N ILE A 405 23.43 23.98 17.58
CA ILE A 405 22.76 23.47 16.37
C ILE A 405 21.54 24.32 16.07
N ALA A 406 21.34 24.63 14.78
CA ALA A 406 20.07 25.13 14.29
C ALA A 406 19.20 23.95 13.82
N VAL A 407 17.98 23.82 14.31
CA VAL A 407 17.01 22.81 13.85
C VAL A 407 15.83 23.56 13.25
N VAL A 408 15.72 23.56 11.92
CA VAL A 408 14.83 24.46 11.19
C VAL A 408 13.99 23.75 10.14
N GLY A 409 12.88 24.36 9.74
CA GLY A 409 12.00 23.85 8.69
C GLY A 409 10.64 23.36 9.19
N PRO A 410 9.66 23.19 8.29
CA PRO A 410 8.25 23.06 8.65
C PRO A 410 7.94 21.80 9.45
N LEU A 411 8.81 20.79 9.40
CA LEU A 411 8.68 19.53 10.12
C LEU A 411 9.64 19.45 11.32
N ALA A 412 10.33 20.53 11.68
CA ALA A 412 11.32 20.53 12.76
C ALA A 412 10.71 20.31 14.16
N ASP A 413 9.47 20.77 14.37
CA ASP A 413 8.76 20.73 15.66
C ASP A 413 7.33 20.21 15.50
N THR A 414 7.11 19.26 14.58
CA THR A 414 5.80 18.65 14.32
C THR A 414 6.00 17.23 13.84
N LEU A 415 5.09 16.34 14.25
CA LEU A 415 4.93 15.00 13.67
C LEU A 415 3.48 14.86 13.21
N TYR A 416 3.28 14.40 11.98
CA TYR A 416 1.95 14.14 11.44
C TYR A 416 1.57 12.66 11.57
N THR A 417 0.29 12.41 11.79
CA THR A 417 -0.31 11.11 11.49
C THR A 417 -0.67 11.07 10.00
N ASP A 418 -0.71 9.87 9.42
CA ASP A 418 -1.26 9.59 8.09
C ASP A 418 -2.68 8.98 8.17
N TRP A 419 -3.18 8.47 7.05
CA TRP A 419 -4.55 7.96 6.91
C TRP A 419 -4.86 6.66 7.68
N TYR A 420 -3.87 5.76 7.79
CA TYR A 420 -4.03 4.47 8.47
C TYR A 420 -3.30 4.39 9.81
N SER A 421 -2.79 5.53 10.29
CA SER A 421 -2.23 5.69 11.62
C SER A 421 -3.29 5.82 12.71
N GLY A 422 -3.00 5.28 13.89
CA GLY A 422 -3.68 5.65 15.13
C GLY A 422 -3.26 7.04 15.61
N ALA A 423 -3.89 7.54 16.65
CA ALA A 423 -3.47 8.75 17.36
C ALA A 423 -2.19 8.47 18.16
N LEU A 424 -1.19 9.35 18.01
CA LEU A 424 0.06 9.26 18.76
C LEU A 424 -0.18 9.47 20.27
N PRO A 425 0.16 8.51 21.15
CA PRO A 425 -0.04 8.62 22.59
C PRO A 425 0.89 9.65 23.24
N TYR A 426 2.03 9.91 22.59
CA TYR A 426 2.96 11.01 22.84
C TYR A 426 3.74 11.28 21.54
N ARG A 427 4.52 12.37 21.49
CA ARG A 427 5.28 12.77 20.31
C ARG A 427 6.66 13.24 20.73
N VAL A 428 7.70 12.79 20.03
CA VAL A 428 9.07 13.30 20.16
C VAL A 428 9.46 13.90 18.81
N THR A 429 9.37 15.23 18.69
CA THR A 429 9.69 15.92 17.43
C THR A 429 11.21 15.92 17.16
N PRO A 430 11.67 16.21 15.93
CA PRO A 430 13.10 16.32 15.64
C PRO A 430 13.82 17.30 16.57
N VAL A 431 13.22 18.45 16.91
CA VAL A 431 13.81 19.39 17.86
C VAL A 431 13.83 18.83 19.28
N ASP A 432 12.82 18.09 19.73
CA ASP A 432 12.80 17.47 21.06
C ASP A 432 13.95 16.48 21.22
N GLY A 433 14.09 15.54 20.27
CA GLY A 433 15.15 14.52 20.33
C GLY A 433 16.57 15.11 20.33
N ILE A 434 16.79 16.22 19.61
CA ILE A 434 18.09 16.91 19.59
C ILE A 434 18.31 17.74 20.86
N ARG A 435 17.25 18.38 21.40
CA ARG A 435 17.31 19.13 22.66
C ARG A 435 17.61 18.23 23.84
N GLU A 436 17.00 17.05 23.90
CA GLU A 436 17.29 16.06 24.95
C GLU A 436 18.76 15.61 24.91
N ARG A 437 19.33 15.48 23.70
CA ARG A 437 20.72 15.03 23.49
C ARG A 437 21.79 16.06 23.86
N LEU A 438 21.57 17.34 23.55
CA LEU A 438 22.57 18.41 23.73
C LEU A 438 22.28 19.36 24.89
N GLY A 439 21.06 19.33 25.43
CA GLY A 439 20.51 20.33 26.34
C GLY A 439 19.91 21.53 25.60
N GLY A 440 18.79 22.06 26.10
CA GLY A 440 17.98 23.06 25.39
C GLY A 440 18.72 24.35 24.97
N ALA A 441 19.70 24.81 25.75
CA ALA A 441 20.47 26.02 25.42
C ALA A 441 21.40 25.88 24.20
N ALA A 442 21.66 24.65 23.75
CA ALA A 442 22.47 24.34 22.58
C ALA A 442 21.67 24.36 21.27
N VAL A 443 20.33 24.41 21.32
CA VAL A 443 19.47 24.25 20.15
C VAL A 443 18.70 25.54 19.89
N VAL A 444 18.87 26.10 18.69
CA VAL A 444 18.04 27.19 18.17
C VAL A 444 17.10 26.60 17.15
N SER A 445 15.80 26.83 17.27
CA SER A 445 14.81 26.29 16.33
C SER A 445 13.97 27.37 15.67
N SER A 446 13.48 27.05 14.47
CA SER A 446 12.50 27.85 13.73
C SER A 446 11.80 26.94 12.74
N GLU A 447 10.47 26.98 12.66
CA GLU A 447 9.73 26.20 11.65
C GLU A 447 10.01 26.69 10.22
N GLY A 448 10.72 27.80 10.02
CA GLY A 448 11.13 28.27 8.69
C GLY A 448 9.97 28.71 7.79
N VAL A 449 8.77 28.88 8.36
CA VAL A 449 7.55 29.33 7.68
C VAL A 449 7.31 30.82 7.88
N ASP A 450 6.79 31.47 6.85
CA ASP A 450 6.43 32.88 6.92
C ASP A 450 5.23 33.08 7.85
N ARG A 451 5.28 34.15 8.63
CA ARG A 451 4.11 34.66 9.35
C ARG A 451 3.59 35.89 8.66
N ILE A 452 2.32 35.82 8.28
CA ILE A 452 1.64 36.87 7.53
C ILE A 452 0.48 37.47 8.32
N VAL A 453 0.05 38.65 7.89
CA VAL A 453 -1.26 39.21 8.21
C VAL A 453 -2.01 39.46 6.90
N LEU A 454 -3.32 39.24 6.92
CA LEU A 454 -4.20 39.41 5.76
C LEU A 454 -5.06 40.65 5.97
N ARG A 455 -4.77 41.72 5.23
CA ARG A 455 -5.51 42.99 5.34
C ARG A 455 -6.41 43.17 4.13
N ASP A 456 -7.71 43.25 4.36
CA ASP A 456 -8.68 43.53 3.31
C ASP A 456 -8.48 44.96 2.76
N VAL A 457 -8.36 45.06 1.44
CA VAL A 457 -8.12 46.33 0.73
C VAL A 457 -9.30 47.27 0.86
N ALA A 458 -10.54 46.76 0.88
CA ALA A 458 -11.74 47.60 0.87
C ALA A 458 -12.00 48.30 2.20
N SER A 459 -11.87 47.58 3.31
CA SER A 459 -12.11 48.07 4.67
C SER A 459 -10.84 48.55 5.37
N GLY A 460 -9.66 48.11 4.93
CA GLY A 460 -8.37 48.35 5.58
C GLY A 460 -8.20 47.60 6.89
N ARG A 461 -9.04 46.60 7.19
CA ARG A 461 -9.03 45.79 8.41
C ARG A 461 -8.38 44.43 8.18
N TYR A 462 -7.95 43.79 9.27
CA TYR A 462 -7.29 42.49 9.24
C TYR A 462 -8.27 41.34 9.49
N VAL A 463 -7.98 40.20 8.89
CA VAL A 463 -8.62 38.91 9.22
C VAL A 463 -8.23 38.52 10.63
N THR A 464 -9.23 38.31 11.50
CA THR A 464 -9.12 37.95 12.91
C THR A 464 -9.62 36.52 13.10
N ALA A 465 -8.83 35.69 13.78
CA ALA A 465 -9.13 34.32 14.19
C ALA A 465 -9.50 34.24 15.68
N GLY A 466 -10.08 33.10 16.10
CA GLY A 466 -10.37 32.83 17.52
C GLY A 466 -9.11 32.47 18.31
N ALA A 467 -9.06 32.83 19.59
CA ALA A 467 -7.91 32.56 20.45
C ALA A 467 -8.04 31.28 21.29
N ASP A 468 -9.25 30.75 21.43
CA ASP A 468 -9.53 29.54 22.21
C ASP A 468 -9.24 28.26 21.40
N ASP A 469 -9.15 27.11 22.08
CA ASP A 469 -8.82 25.81 21.46
C ASP A 469 -9.82 25.37 20.37
N ASP A 470 -11.09 25.72 20.54
CA ASP A 470 -12.16 25.45 19.57
C ASP A 470 -12.10 26.38 18.33
N GLY A 471 -11.28 27.43 18.38
CA GLY A 471 -11.22 28.48 17.37
C GLY A 471 -12.50 29.33 17.29
N ASP A 472 -12.58 30.20 16.28
CA ASP A 472 -13.80 30.91 15.91
C ASP A 472 -13.80 31.14 14.39
N ILE A 473 -14.95 31.54 13.85
CA ILE A 473 -15.08 31.96 12.45
C ILE A 473 -14.15 33.14 12.18
N LEU A 474 -13.36 33.04 11.11
CA LEU A 474 -12.44 34.10 10.68
C LEU A 474 -13.23 35.32 10.21
N ARG A 475 -12.90 36.50 10.74
CA ARG A 475 -13.62 37.76 10.46
C ARG A 475 -12.68 38.92 10.16
N VAL A 476 -12.98 39.70 9.12
CA VAL A 476 -12.30 40.96 8.83
C VAL A 476 -12.83 42.04 9.80
N SER A 477 -12.11 42.27 10.90
CA SER A 477 -12.63 43.07 12.01
C SER A 477 -11.62 43.99 12.70
N ALA A 478 -10.35 43.59 12.82
CA ALA A 478 -9.35 44.34 13.57
C ALA A 478 -8.76 45.51 12.78
N ALA A 479 -8.48 46.62 13.48
CA ALA A 479 -7.83 47.80 12.90
C ALA A 479 -6.29 47.72 12.92
N SER A 480 -5.73 46.77 13.69
CA SER A 480 -4.29 46.53 13.84
C SER A 480 -4.05 45.04 13.99
N ALA A 481 -2.89 44.55 13.54
CA ALA A 481 -2.52 43.15 13.70
C ALA A 481 -1.95 42.85 15.09
N GLY A 482 -2.37 41.71 15.65
CA GLY A 482 -1.72 41.02 16.77
C GLY A 482 -1.78 39.50 16.57
N PRO A 483 -1.57 38.69 17.62
CA PRO A 483 -1.55 37.22 17.50
C PRO A 483 -2.82 36.60 16.88
N THR A 484 -3.98 37.23 17.05
CA THR A 484 -5.26 36.80 16.44
C THR A 484 -5.38 37.13 14.96
N GLU A 485 -4.57 38.04 14.43
CA GLU A 485 -4.53 38.41 13.01
C GLU A 485 -3.35 37.80 12.26
N GLU A 486 -2.47 37.10 12.97
CA GLU A 486 -1.26 36.48 12.45
C GLU A 486 -1.49 35.01 12.06
N PHE A 487 -1.01 34.63 10.88
CA PHE A 487 -1.09 33.27 10.35
C PHE A 487 0.29 32.79 9.88
N ASP A 488 0.71 31.61 10.33
CA ASP A 488 1.86 30.91 9.78
C ASP A 488 1.43 30.20 8.46
N VAL A 489 2.25 30.31 7.42
CA VAL A 489 1.98 29.78 6.08
C VAL A 489 2.89 28.60 5.79
N PHE A 490 2.32 27.40 5.75
CA PHE A 490 3.05 26.18 5.41
C PHE A 490 2.86 25.87 3.93
N ASP A 491 3.96 25.79 3.18
CA ASP A 491 3.99 25.46 1.75
C ASP A 491 4.17 23.96 1.53
N TRP A 492 3.18 23.35 0.88
CA TRP A 492 3.15 21.93 0.53
C TRP A 492 3.38 21.69 -0.97
N GLY A 493 3.72 22.74 -1.72
CA GLY A 493 4.08 22.68 -3.13
C GLY A 493 2.92 22.97 -4.06
N GLN A 494 3.23 23.25 -5.33
CA GLN A 494 2.23 23.56 -6.38
C GLN A 494 1.33 24.77 -6.03
N GLY A 495 1.82 25.65 -5.16
CA GLY A 495 1.09 26.81 -4.64
C GLY A 495 0.05 26.48 -3.54
N ILE A 496 -0.07 25.21 -3.13
CA ILE A 496 -0.96 24.80 -2.04
C ILE A 496 -0.31 25.11 -0.69
N VAL A 497 -1.02 25.88 0.13
CA VAL A 497 -0.61 26.23 1.48
C VAL A 497 -1.69 25.87 2.50
N THR A 498 -1.26 25.63 3.74
CA THR A 498 -2.17 25.62 4.91
C THR A 498 -1.89 26.84 5.78
N LEU A 499 -2.94 27.46 6.31
CA LEU A 499 -2.83 28.60 7.22
C LEU A 499 -3.01 28.11 8.66
N ARG A 500 -2.06 28.40 9.54
CA ARG A 500 -2.17 28.10 10.97
C ARG A 500 -2.24 29.40 11.78
N SER A 501 -3.28 29.57 12.59
CA SER A 501 -3.41 30.78 13.41
C SER A 501 -2.33 30.81 14.49
N ALA A 502 -1.66 31.95 14.65
CA ALA A 502 -0.70 32.15 15.72
C ALA A 502 -1.36 32.26 17.11
N ALA A 503 -2.69 32.46 17.18
CA ALA A 503 -3.42 32.63 18.43
C ALA A 503 -3.58 31.32 19.21
N ASN A 504 -3.89 30.22 18.52
CA ASN A 504 -4.15 28.91 19.13
C ASN A 504 -3.38 27.74 18.49
N GLY A 505 -2.55 27.99 17.48
CA GLY A 505 -1.76 26.96 16.79
C GLY A 505 -2.58 25.98 15.95
N LYS A 506 -3.84 26.29 15.65
CA LYS A 506 -4.73 25.44 14.83
C LYS A 506 -4.72 25.87 13.37
N VAL A 507 -4.88 24.88 12.51
CA VAL A 507 -5.01 25.03 11.06
C VAL A 507 -6.42 25.51 10.72
N VAL A 508 -6.49 26.43 9.76
CA VAL A 508 -7.74 26.95 9.22
C VAL A 508 -8.43 25.89 8.37
N ASP A 509 -9.68 25.59 8.66
CA ASP A 509 -10.54 24.68 7.89
C ASP A 509 -11.86 25.36 7.52
N ARG A 510 -12.56 24.74 6.56
CA ARG A 510 -13.94 25.10 6.23
C ARG A 510 -14.87 24.62 7.36
N PHE A 511 -15.59 25.56 7.97
CA PHE A 511 -16.39 25.31 9.16
C PHE A 511 -17.65 24.50 8.83
N ASN A 512 -17.67 23.23 9.26
CA ASN A 512 -18.79 22.29 9.10
C ASN A 512 -19.30 22.17 7.66
N PHE A 513 -18.40 22.15 6.66
CA PHE A 513 -18.75 22.18 5.23
C PHE A 513 -19.60 23.40 4.80
N GLY A 514 -19.74 24.40 5.67
CA GLY A 514 -20.46 25.65 5.40
C GLY A 514 -19.64 26.61 4.53
N ALA A 515 -20.13 27.84 4.36
CA ALA A 515 -19.39 28.84 3.59
C ALA A 515 -18.18 29.42 4.36
N ASN A 516 -18.20 29.38 5.69
CA ASN A 516 -17.24 30.09 6.52
C ASN A 516 -16.00 29.25 6.85
N PHE A 517 -14.94 29.92 7.32
CA PHE A 517 -13.69 29.29 7.74
C PHE A 517 -13.40 29.53 9.22
N ALA A 518 -12.77 28.56 9.91
CA ALA A 518 -12.40 28.64 11.32
C ALA A 518 -11.00 28.07 11.58
N ASN A 519 -10.32 28.52 12.63
CA ASN A 519 -9.00 28.00 13.05
C ASN A 519 -9.13 26.94 14.15
N ARG A 520 -9.52 25.70 13.81
CA ARG A 520 -9.83 24.65 14.80
C ARG A 520 -9.16 23.30 14.54
N ALA A 521 -8.66 23.05 13.33
CA ALA A 521 -8.08 21.76 12.98
C ALA A 521 -6.68 21.59 13.60
N ALA A 522 -6.38 20.44 14.19
CA ALA A 522 -5.05 20.16 14.74
C ALA A 522 -3.98 19.96 13.64
N GLN A 523 -4.38 19.37 12.52
CA GLN A 523 -3.62 19.19 11.29
C GLN A 523 -4.62 19.06 10.12
N PRO A 524 -4.18 19.15 8.85
CA PRO A 524 -4.97 18.64 7.75
C PRO A 524 -5.36 17.17 7.99
N TYR A 525 -6.64 16.87 7.81
CA TYR A 525 -7.23 15.55 8.07
C TYR A 525 -8.56 15.44 7.32
N ASP A 526 -9.17 14.25 7.35
CA ASP A 526 -10.50 13.90 6.81
C ASP A 526 -10.49 13.43 5.35
N TRP A 527 -11.60 12.85 4.90
CA TRP A 527 -11.79 12.33 3.54
C TRP A 527 -11.65 13.45 2.51
N PHE A 528 -12.30 14.58 2.80
CA PHE A 528 -12.15 15.83 2.07
C PHE A 528 -11.29 16.78 2.90
N VAL A 529 -10.04 16.94 2.50
CA VAL A 529 -9.07 17.76 3.21
C VAL A 529 -9.37 19.23 2.93
N GLN A 530 -10.06 19.88 3.87
CA GLN A 530 -10.63 21.23 3.77
C GLN A 530 -9.68 22.35 4.25
N GLN A 531 -8.39 22.04 4.42
CA GLN A 531 -7.38 22.97 4.97
C GLN A 531 -6.43 23.55 3.91
N GLN A 532 -6.80 23.45 2.63
CA GLN A 532 -5.95 23.78 1.49
C GLN A 532 -6.34 25.12 0.86
N PHE A 533 -5.36 26.00 0.69
CA PHE A 533 -5.53 27.34 0.13
C PHE A 533 -4.45 27.68 -0.89
N VAL A 534 -4.72 28.65 -1.75
CA VAL A 534 -3.74 29.31 -2.62
C VAL A 534 -3.88 30.81 -2.42
N LEU A 535 -2.77 31.47 -2.09
CA LEU A 535 -2.68 32.92 -2.04
C LEU A 535 -2.32 33.40 -3.46
N GLU A 536 -3.35 33.72 -4.25
CA GLU A 536 -3.21 33.95 -5.69
C GLU A 536 -2.93 35.45 -5.99
N PRO A 537 -1.74 35.79 -6.54
CA PRO A 537 -1.37 37.17 -6.79
C PRO A 537 -2.16 37.80 -7.96
N GLN A 538 -2.58 39.06 -7.81
CA GLN A 538 -3.44 39.77 -8.79
C GLN A 538 -2.68 40.74 -9.72
N GLY A 539 -1.35 40.80 -9.64
CA GLY A 539 -0.49 41.65 -10.48
C GLY A 539 -0.36 43.11 -10.03
N ASP A 540 -1.20 43.57 -9.10
CA ASP A 540 -1.16 44.89 -8.46
C ASP A 540 -0.52 44.87 -7.06
N GLY A 541 0.05 43.72 -6.65
CA GLY A 541 0.60 43.48 -5.32
C GLY A 541 -0.41 42.94 -4.31
N THR A 542 -1.70 42.88 -4.65
CA THR A 542 -2.74 42.24 -3.83
C THR A 542 -2.90 40.77 -4.18
N HIS A 543 -3.56 40.03 -3.30
CA HIS A 543 -3.88 38.62 -3.45
C HIS A 543 -5.37 38.38 -3.29
N VAL A 544 -5.87 37.34 -3.94
CA VAL A 544 -7.14 36.70 -3.58
C VAL A 544 -6.84 35.36 -2.93
N ILE A 545 -7.72 34.89 -2.05
CA ILE A 545 -7.57 33.58 -1.42
C ILE A 545 -8.46 32.60 -2.17
N ARG A 546 -7.83 31.65 -2.87
CA ARG A 546 -8.53 30.54 -3.51
C ARG A 546 -8.51 29.34 -2.58
N TYR A 547 -9.67 28.80 -2.29
CA TYR A 547 -9.86 27.55 -1.59
C TYR A 547 -9.60 26.36 -2.51
N ALA A 548 -8.87 25.36 -2.02
CA ALA A 548 -8.43 24.20 -2.79
C ALA A 548 -8.76 22.87 -2.07
N GLY A 549 -9.83 22.84 -1.27
CA GLY A 549 -10.27 21.61 -0.61
C GLY A 549 -10.62 20.50 -1.61
N TYR A 550 -10.33 19.26 -1.23
CA TYR A 550 -10.50 18.11 -2.11
C TYR A 550 -11.94 17.84 -2.54
N GLU A 551 -12.94 18.26 -1.75
CA GLU A 551 -14.33 18.16 -2.18
C GLU A 551 -14.63 18.96 -3.45
N LYS A 552 -13.78 19.93 -3.81
CA LYS A 552 -13.93 20.72 -5.04
C LYS A 552 -13.70 19.95 -6.32
N ALA A 553 -13.21 18.72 -6.25
CA ALA A 553 -13.21 17.79 -7.37
C ALA A 553 -14.64 17.26 -7.71
N PHE A 554 -15.63 17.50 -6.85
CA PHE A 554 -16.97 16.94 -6.98
C PHE A 554 -18.04 18.01 -7.21
N ASP A 555 -18.96 17.74 -8.14
CA ASP A 555 -20.02 18.69 -8.56
C ASP A 555 -20.92 19.17 -7.41
N TRP A 556 -21.13 18.32 -6.39
CA TRP A 556 -21.99 18.65 -5.25
C TRP A 556 -21.41 19.74 -4.34
N ALA A 557 -20.09 19.98 -4.40
CA ALA A 557 -19.42 20.95 -3.53
C ALA A 557 -19.63 22.41 -3.96
N GLY A 558 -20.29 22.65 -5.10
CA GLY A 558 -20.56 23.96 -5.66
C GLY A 558 -19.34 24.59 -6.34
N PRO A 559 -19.55 25.50 -7.30
CA PRO A 559 -18.48 26.10 -8.11
C PRO A 559 -17.64 27.14 -7.36
N GLU A 560 -18.05 27.58 -6.17
CA GLU A 560 -17.39 28.66 -5.43
C GLU A 560 -16.03 28.21 -4.91
N VAL A 561 -14.96 28.86 -5.34
CA VAL A 561 -13.57 28.53 -4.96
C VAL A 561 -12.81 29.74 -4.42
N TYR A 562 -13.40 30.93 -4.37
CA TYR A 562 -12.78 32.13 -3.84
C TYR A 562 -13.50 32.69 -2.62
N LEU A 563 -12.71 33.23 -1.70
CA LEU A 563 -13.21 33.84 -0.47
C LEU A 563 -13.66 35.29 -0.71
N THR A 564 -14.81 35.62 -0.13
CA THR A 564 -15.37 36.98 -0.03
C THR A 564 -15.54 37.35 1.45
N ILE A 565 -16.03 38.56 1.72
CA ILE A 565 -16.32 39.06 3.07
C ILE A 565 -17.83 39.29 3.17
N ALA A 566 -18.47 38.58 4.10
CA ALA A 566 -19.90 38.72 4.39
C ALA A 566 -20.22 40.04 5.12
N GLU A 567 -21.50 40.40 5.24
CA GLU A 567 -21.94 41.65 5.89
C GLU A 567 -21.47 41.77 7.35
N ASP A 568 -21.36 40.65 8.06
CA ASP A 568 -20.88 40.58 9.45
C ASP A 568 -19.34 40.45 9.54
N GLY A 569 -18.65 40.61 8.41
CA GLY A 569 -17.20 40.52 8.28
C GLY A 569 -16.65 39.10 8.15
N ALA A 570 -17.47 38.04 8.20
CA ALA A 570 -16.97 36.67 8.06
C ALA A 570 -16.33 36.42 6.70
N LEU A 571 -15.20 35.69 6.69
CA LEU A 571 -14.65 35.14 5.46
C LEU A 571 -15.53 33.98 4.98
N ALA A 572 -16.00 34.07 3.74
CA ALA A 572 -16.96 33.13 3.20
C ALA A 572 -16.59 32.67 1.77
N LEU A 573 -16.77 31.39 1.48
CA LEU A 573 -16.58 30.78 0.17
C LEU A 573 -17.82 31.04 -0.69
N THR A 574 -17.87 32.17 -1.39
CA THR A 574 -19.07 32.56 -2.16
C THR A 574 -18.79 33.02 -3.59
N ALA A 575 -17.52 33.16 -4.00
CA ALA A 575 -17.16 33.62 -5.33
C ALA A 575 -16.61 32.46 -6.19
N THR A 576 -16.99 32.44 -7.47
CA THR A 576 -16.49 31.47 -8.46
C THR A 576 -15.28 32.00 -9.22
N GLU A 577 -15.18 33.31 -9.38
CA GLU A 577 -14.13 33.99 -10.15
C GLU A 577 -13.31 34.92 -9.26
N ALA A 578 -12.02 35.04 -9.55
CA ALA A 578 -11.11 35.92 -8.80
C ALA A 578 -11.53 37.40 -8.83
N ALA A 579 -12.24 37.83 -9.88
CA ALA A 579 -12.72 39.20 -10.03
C ALA A 579 -13.75 39.61 -8.95
N ASP A 580 -14.51 38.64 -8.44
CA ASP A 580 -15.56 38.84 -7.43
C ASP A 580 -15.08 38.54 -6.00
N ALA A 581 -13.84 38.10 -5.85
CA ALA A 581 -13.23 37.75 -4.57
C ALA A 581 -12.83 39.00 -3.76
N ALA A 582 -12.71 38.84 -2.44
CA ALA A 582 -12.09 39.85 -1.59
C ALA A 582 -10.58 39.95 -1.90
N ARG A 583 -10.05 41.18 -1.90
CA ARG A 583 -8.63 41.46 -2.16
C ARG A 583 -7.89 41.73 -0.86
N PHE A 584 -6.74 41.11 -0.69
CA PHE A 584 -5.91 41.21 0.50
C PHE A 584 -4.52 41.74 0.17
N GLU A 585 -4.05 42.69 0.97
CA GLU A 585 -2.62 42.93 1.16
C GLU A 585 -2.09 41.81 2.06
N VAL A 586 -1.05 41.11 1.61
CA VAL A 586 -0.39 40.03 2.35
C VAL A 586 0.94 40.56 2.86
N ASP A 587 0.97 40.99 4.12
CA ASP A 587 2.17 41.53 4.74
C ASP A 587 2.90 40.44 5.53
N VAL A 588 4.16 40.19 5.19
CA VAL A 588 5.03 39.28 5.94
C VAL A 588 5.50 40.00 7.20
N VAL A 589 4.92 39.65 8.35
CA VAL A 589 5.32 40.15 9.68
C VAL A 589 6.67 39.56 10.08
N ARG A 590 6.91 38.30 9.70
CA ARG A 590 8.14 37.56 10.00
C ARG A 590 8.46 36.62 8.86
N SER A 591 9.62 36.79 8.24
CA SER A 591 10.09 35.84 7.22
C SER A 591 10.68 34.60 7.89
N GLY A 592 10.12 33.43 7.56
CA GLY A 592 10.57 32.14 8.05
C GLY A 592 11.96 31.78 7.52
N VAL A 593 12.22 32.07 6.25
CA VAL A 593 13.54 31.88 5.64
C VAL A 593 14.61 32.71 6.35
N ASP A 594 14.34 33.98 6.63
CA ASP A 594 15.29 34.84 7.35
C ASP A 594 15.52 34.35 8.80
N GLU A 595 14.50 33.82 9.47
CA GLU A 595 14.65 33.22 10.79
C GLU A 595 15.51 31.97 10.78
N ALA A 596 15.28 31.08 9.82
CA ALA A 596 16.07 29.88 9.66
C ALA A 596 17.54 30.21 9.33
N VAL A 597 17.77 31.20 8.45
CA VAL A 597 19.12 31.72 8.16
C VAL A 597 19.76 32.31 9.40
N ARG A 598 19.04 33.12 10.20
CA ARG A 598 19.55 33.66 11.47
C ARG A 598 19.90 32.57 12.48
N ALA A 599 19.07 31.53 12.59
CA ALA A 599 19.31 30.39 13.46
C ALA A 599 20.57 29.62 13.02
N ALA A 600 20.71 29.36 11.72
CA ALA A 600 21.82 28.62 11.13
C ALA A 600 23.15 29.40 11.13
N THR A 601 23.10 30.72 11.05
CA THR A 601 24.28 31.58 11.03
C THR A 601 25.06 31.48 12.35
N GLY A 602 26.30 30.97 12.27
CA GLY A 602 27.17 30.81 13.43
C GLY A 602 26.84 29.60 14.32
N ALA A 603 25.89 28.73 13.91
CA ALA A 603 25.75 27.39 14.48
C ALA A 603 26.85 26.45 13.95
N ASP A 604 27.24 25.46 14.75
CA ASP A 604 28.26 24.46 14.38
C ASP A 604 27.76 23.51 13.27
N ALA A 605 26.44 23.32 13.21
CA ALA A 605 25.71 22.62 12.15
C ALA A 605 24.26 23.15 12.06
N ALA A 606 23.64 22.95 10.91
CA ALA A 606 22.21 23.19 10.71
C ALA A 606 21.53 21.89 10.27
N VAL A 607 20.38 21.57 10.86
CA VAL A 607 19.50 20.46 10.51
C VAL A 607 18.22 21.07 9.94
N VAL A 608 17.96 20.84 8.65
CA VAL A 608 16.76 21.34 7.98
C VAL A 608 15.81 20.17 7.77
N VAL A 609 14.64 20.20 8.43
CA VAL A 609 13.62 19.14 8.35
C VAL A 609 12.50 19.59 7.42
N VAL A 610 12.38 18.93 6.28
CA VAL A 610 11.47 19.23 5.16
C VAL A 610 10.90 17.93 4.62
N GLY A 611 9.82 18.00 3.83
CA GLY A 611 9.21 16.81 3.25
C GLY A 611 7.76 17.03 2.87
N SER A 612 6.89 16.15 3.34
CA SER A 612 5.49 16.08 2.93
C SER A 612 4.51 16.18 4.10
N MET A 613 3.28 16.60 3.80
CA MET A 613 2.12 16.44 4.68
C MET A 613 1.28 15.25 4.17
N PRO A 614 1.09 14.16 4.96
CA PRO A 614 0.45 12.91 4.52
C PRO A 614 -0.98 13.01 3.95
N PHE A 615 -1.70 14.08 4.24
CA PHE A 615 -3.06 14.28 3.72
C PHE A 615 -3.10 15.21 2.50
N ILE A 616 -2.00 15.87 2.14
CA ILE A 616 -1.97 16.84 1.02
C ILE A 616 -1.10 16.33 -0.13
N ASN A 617 0.05 15.71 0.19
CA ASN A 617 1.06 15.38 -0.81
C ASN A 617 0.95 13.98 -1.42
N GLY A 618 -0.14 13.27 -1.12
CA GLY A 618 -0.49 11.92 -1.59
C GLY A 618 -1.29 11.23 -0.50
N ARG A 619 -2.44 10.63 -0.83
CA ARG A 619 -3.25 9.81 0.09
C ARG A 619 -4.24 8.96 -0.69
N GLU A 620 -4.99 8.13 0.01
CA GLU A 620 -6.20 7.52 -0.54
C GLU A 620 -7.12 8.55 -1.23
N ASP A 621 -7.66 8.17 -2.39
CA ASP A 621 -8.50 8.99 -3.28
C ASP A 621 -7.73 10.13 -4.03
N HIS A 622 -6.43 10.32 -3.75
CA HIS A 622 -5.64 11.44 -4.31
C HIS A 622 -4.21 11.03 -4.72
N ASP A 623 -4.01 10.83 -6.03
CA ASP A 623 -2.67 10.64 -6.60
C ASP A 623 -1.87 11.94 -6.66
N ARG A 624 -0.55 11.81 -6.55
CA ARG A 624 0.40 12.91 -6.64
C ARG A 624 0.51 13.38 -8.08
N THR A 625 0.44 14.69 -8.29
CA THR A 625 0.67 15.29 -9.60
C THR A 625 2.11 15.76 -9.81
N THR A 626 2.93 15.73 -8.76
CA THR A 626 4.38 16.00 -8.79
C THR A 626 5.14 15.15 -7.78
N MET A 627 6.42 14.93 -8.05
CA MET A 627 7.35 14.32 -7.11
C MET A 627 8.33 15.33 -6.47
N ALA A 628 8.22 16.61 -6.83
CA ALA A 628 9.14 17.63 -6.34
C ALA A 628 8.97 17.90 -4.84
N LEU A 629 10.06 18.30 -4.19
CA LEU A 629 9.98 18.98 -2.90
C LEU A 629 9.28 20.33 -3.11
N ALA A 630 8.39 20.70 -2.18
CA ALA A 630 7.68 21.97 -2.20
C ALA A 630 8.64 23.15 -2.45
N GLU A 631 8.24 24.08 -3.31
CA GLU A 631 9.12 25.11 -3.84
C GLU A 631 9.69 26.00 -2.72
N GLY A 632 8.86 26.40 -1.76
CA GLY A 632 9.27 27.15 -0.57
C GLY A 632 10.20 26.36 0.35
N GLN A 633 10.00 25.05 0.47
CA GLN A 633 10.90 24.19 1.25
C GLN A 633 12.27 24.03 0.56
N SER A 634 12.32 23.88 -0.77
CA SER A 634 13.60 23.89 -1.52
C SER A 634 14.30 25.25 -1.39
N ALA A 635 13.56 26.36 -1.45
CA ALA A 635 14.09 27.71 -1.25
C ALA A 635 14.70 27.88 0.16
N LEU A 636 14.02 27.38 1.20
CA LEU A 636 14.52 27.34 2.57
C LEU A 636 15.83 26.56 2.68
N VAL A 637 15.90 25.34 2.12
CA VAL A 637 17.13 24.53 2.11
C VAL A 637 18.28 25.30 1.44
N ARG A 638 18.04 25.92 0.28
CA ARG A 638 19.04 26.71 -0.44
C ARG A 638 19.59 27.85 0.41
N ALA A 639 18.71 28.60 1.07
CA ALA A 639 19.08 29.72 1.92
C ALA A 639 19.91 29.27 3.14
N VAL A 640 19.51 28.19 3.81
CA VAL A 640 20.23 27.65 4.97
C VAL A 640 21.59 27.07 4.57
N VAL A 641 21.68 26.35 3.45
CA VAL A 641 22.97 25.85 2.92
C VAL A 641 23.93 27.00 2.61
N ALA A 642 23.43 28.12 2.08
CA ALA A 642 24.24 29.31 1.82
C ALA A 642 24.73 29.97 3.12
N ALA A 643 23.91 29.98 4.18
CA ALA A 643 24.25 30.55 5.47
C ALA A 643 25.18 29.64 6.31
N ASN A 644 25.01 28.32 6.20
CA ASN A 644 25.80 27.32 6.92
C ASN A 644 26.16 26.12 6.01
N PRO A 645 27.43 26.01 5.57
CA PRO A 645 27.85 24.90 4.70
C PRO A 645 27.95 23.55 5.43
N ARG A 646 27.70 23.49 6.74
CA ARG A 646 27.54 22.24 7.52
C ARG A 646 26.06 21.94 7.73
N THR A 647 25.28 22.02 6.66
CA THR A 647 23.86 21.71 6.64
C THR A 647 23.62 20.21 6.42
N ILE A 648 22.73 19.64 7.21
CA ILE A 648 22.11 18.34 7.05
C ILE A 648 20.64 18.57 6.69
N VAL A 649 20.14 17.90 5.65
CA VAL A 649 18.70 17.87 5.36
C VAL A 649 18.15 16.54 5.85
N VAL A 650 17.08 16.58 6.64
CA VAL A 650 16.24 15.43 6.97
C VAL A 650 14.98 15.54 6.12
N LEU A 651 14.81 14.59 5.20
CA LEU A 651 13.61 14.43 4.40
C LEU A 651 12.64 13.53 5.17
N GLU A 652 11.60 14.12 5.75
CA GLU A 652 10.51 13.39 6.42
C GLU A 652 9.33 13.28 5.45
N THR A 653 9.28 12.14 4.76
CA THR A 653 8.25 11.88 3.74
C THR A 653 8.12 10.38 3.50
N SER A 654 6.90 9.89 3.30
CA SER A 654 6.67 8.49 2.93
C SER A 654 6.81 8.21 1.43
N TYR A 655 7.12 9.23 0.62
CA TYR A 655 7.12 9.13 -0.84
C TYR A 655 8.50 9.43 -1.45
N PRO A 656 8.83 8.87 -2.64
CA PRO A 656 10.00 9.29 -3.38
C PRO A 656 9.88 10.76 -3.79
N MET A 657 11.02 11.46 -3.73
CA MET A 657 11.10 12.87 -4.13
C MET A 657 12.15 13.11 -5.22
N THR A 658 11.84 14.03 -6.14
CA THR A 658 12.79 14.54 -7.13
C THR A 658 13.54 15.74 -6.54
N ILE A 659 14.77 15.51 -6.09
CA ILE A 659 15.61 16.49 -5.38
C ILE A 659 17.02 16.66 -6.01
N PRO A 660 17.14 16.86 -7.34
CA PRO A 660 18.44 16.87 -8.03
C PRO A 660 19.37 17.99 -7.54
N TRP A 661 18.81 19.14 -7.15
CA TRP A 661 19.61 20.25 -6.64
C TRP A 661 20.16 19.92 -5.25
N GLU A 662 19.32 19.42 -4.35
CA GLU A 662 19.68 19.07 -2.97
C GLU A 662 20.73 17.97 -2.98
N LYS A 663 20.52 16.89 -3.77
CA LYS A 663 21.51 15.83 -3.97
C LYS A 663 22.88 16.40 -4.36
N SER A 664 22.92 17.41 -5.23
CA SER A 664 24.17 18.00 -5.71
C SER A 664 24.84 18.93 -4.69
N HIS A 665 24.08 19.69 -3.91
CA HIS A 665 24.60 20.81 -3.11
C HIS A 665 24.60 20.57 -1.60
N VAL A 666 23.67 19.76 -1.09
CA VAL A 666 23.57 19.49 0.36
C VAL A 666 24.69 18.53 0.78
N PRO A 667 25.42 18.82 1.88
CA PRO A 667 26.48 17.95 2.39
C PRO A 667 25.98 16.58 2.87
N ALA A 668 24.90 16.52 3.64
CA ALA A 668 24.32 15.28 4.11
C ALA A 668 22.79 15.30 4.00
N ILE A 669 22.22 14.19 3.53
CA ILE A 669 20.78 14.00 3.39
C ILE A 669 20.41 12.70 4.10
N LEU A 670 19.54 12.79 5.09
CA LEU A 670 18.85 11.67 5.72
C LEU A 670 17.42 11.62 5.17
N TRP A 671 16.90 10.42 4.99
CA TRP A 671 15.49 10.18 4.70
C TRP A 671 14.88 9.30 5.78
N THR A 672 13.71 9.71 6.24
CA THR A 672 12.80 8.95 7.09
C THR A 672 11.38 9.09 6.55
N THR A 673 10.56 8.07 6.76
CA THR A 673 9.11 8.22 6.60
C THR A 673 8.55 9.05 7.75
N HIS A 674 7.24 9.28 7.75
CA HIS A 674 6.53 9.58 8.99
C HIS A 674 6.72 8.35 9.90
N ALA A 675 7.62 8.47 10.88
CA ALA A 675 8.19 7.32 11.61
C ALA A 675 7.51 7.06 12.96
N GLY A 676 6.33 7.66 13.18
CA GLY A 676 5.55 7.50 14.40
C GLY A 676 6.12 8.28 15.60
N GLN A 677 5.76 7.84 16.81
CA GLN A 677 5.94 8.60 18.05
C GLN A 677 7.41 8.86 18.46
N GLU A 678 8.35 8.08 17.95
CA GLU A 678 9.79 8.10 18.30
C GLU A 678 10.69 8.74 17.24
N THR A 679 10.11 9.37 16.22
CA THR A 679 10.83 9.95 15.06
C THR A 679 12.01 10.84 15.48
N GLY A 680 11.80 11.75 16.43
CA GLY A 680 12.84 12.68 16.88
C GLY A 680 14.01 12.02 17.60
N HIS A 681 13.77 10.96 18.38
CA HIS A 681 14.84 10.18 18.99
C HIS A 681 15.67 9.46 17.94
N ALA A 682 15.03 8.83 16.96
CA ALA A 682 15.74 8.14 15.89
C ALA A 682 16.60 9.10 15.06
N ILE A 683 16.08 10.28 14.73
CA ILE A 683 16.84 11.35 14.04
C ILE A 683 18.06 11.72 14.88
N SER A 684 17.89 11.94 16.18
CA SER A 684 18.99 12.26 17.09
C SER A 684 20.05 11.15 17.14
N ASP A 685 19.61 9.89 17.28
CA ASP A 685 20.49 8.73 17.40
C ASP A 685 21.38 8.57 16.16
N VAL A 686 20.82 8.77 14.96
CA VAL A 686 21.60 8.76 13.71
C VAL A 686 22.49 9.99 13.61
N LEU A 687 21.98 11.20 13.84
CA LEU A 687 22.77 12.43 13.71
C LEU A 687 24.04 12.40 14.56
N PHE A 688 23.99 11.85 15.77
CA PHE A 688 25.14 11.77 16.69
C PHE A 688 25.87 10.41 16.66
N GLY A 689 25.40 9.47 15.84
CA GLY A 689 26.05 8.18 15.62
C GLY A 689 25.90 7.18 16.77
N ASP A 690 24.88 7.36 17.60
CA ASP A 690 24.39 6.37 18.56
C ASP A 690 23.76 5.19 17.79
N HIS A 691 23.11 5.48 16.66
CA HIS A 691 22.78 4.50 15.61
C HIS A 691 23.62 4.74 14.34
N ASN A 692 24.10 3.66 13.71
CA ASN A 692 24.75 3.72 12.40
C ASN A 692 23.71 3.32 11.32
N PRO A 693 23.26 4.25 10.46
CA PRO A 693 22.16 3.99 9.55
C PRO A 693 22.52 2.89 8.55
N ALA A 694 21.55 1.99 8.35
CA ALA A 694 21.67 0.87 7.42
C ALA A 694 20.37 0.60 6.64
N GLY A 695 19.36 1.46 6.76
CA GLY A 695 18.18 1.40 5.92
C GLY A 695 18.56 1.45 4.44
N ARG A 696 17.73 0.83 3.58
CA ARG A 696 17.92 0.78 2.14
C ARG A 696 16.60 1.07 1.42
N LEU A 697 16.63 1.94 0.41
CA LEU A 697 15.46 2.28 -0.38
C LEU A 697 14.80 1.03 -0.97
N THR A 698 13.47 0.96 -0.89
CA THR A 698 12.67 -0.18 -1.39
C THR A 698 12.02 0.10 -2.75
N GLN A 699 12.31 1.25 -3.33
CA GLN A 699 11.84 1.67 -4.65
C GLN A 699 12.84 2.62 -5.30
N THR A 700 12.78 2.69 -6.62
CA THR A 700 13.63 3.56 -7.41
C THR A 700 13.17 5.01 -7.27
N TRP A 701 14.09 5.90 -6.89
CA TRP A 701 13.82 7.34 -6.92
C TRP A 701 14.23 7.87 -8.29
N TYR A 702 13.25 8.24 -9.10
CA TYR A 702 13.45 8.80 -10.44
C TYR A 702 13.99 10.23 -10.37
N ARG A 703 14.62 10.72 -11.45
CA ARG A 703 15.17 12.09 -11.50
C ARG A 703 14.10 13.12 -11.81
N SER A 704 13.16 12.75 -12.69
CA SER A 704 12.02 13.58 -13.09
C SER A 704 10.74 12.75 -13.19
N GLY A 705 9.59 13.42 -13.13
CA GLY A 705 8.31 12.83 -13.56
C GLY A 705 8.28 12.50 -15.05
N ASP A 706 9.11 13.16 -15.86
CA ASP A 706 9.25 12.88 -17.30
C ASP A 706 9.85 11.49 -17.58
N ASP A 707 10.49 10.86 -16.59
CA ASP A 707 11.00 9.49 -16.68
C ASP A 707 9.86 8.45 -16.56
N LEU A 708 8.62 8.89 -16.28
CA LEU A 708 7.47 8.03 -16.02
C LEU A 708 6.41 8.18 -17.13
N PRO A 709 5.84 7.08 -17.66
CA PRO A 709 4.63 7.11 -18.51
C PRO A 709 3.40 7.57 -17.72
N ASP A 710 2.22 7.47 -18.34
CA ASP A 710 0.95 7.62 -17.63
C ASP A 710 0.86 6.68 -16.41
N ILE A 711 0.17 7.11 -15.35
CA ILE A 711 0.02 6.28 -14.14
C ILE A 711 -0.76 5.00 -14.45
N LEU A 712 -1.65 4.97 -15.44
CA LEU A 712 -2.40 3.77 -15.84
C LEU A 712 -1.62 2.83 -16.78
N GLU A 713 -0.35 3.10 -17.07
CA GLU A 713 0.50 2.18 -17.83
C GLU A 713 1.03 1.05 -16.93
N TYR A 714 0.30 -0.06 -16.85
CA TYR A 714 0.64 -1.21 -16.01
C TYR A 714 1.59 -2.23 -16.68
N ASP A 715 1.85 -2.16 -17.99
CA ASP A 715 2.86 -3.04 -18.62
C ASP A 715 4.28 -2.54 -18.29
N ILE A 716 4.78 -2.93 -17.12
CA ILE A 716 6.13 -2.56 -16.66
C ILE A 716 7.25 -3.05 -17.58
N ILE A 717 7.00 -4.08 -18.39
CA ILE A 717 7.99 -4.67 -19.31
C ILE A 717 8.12 -3.77 -20.53
N LYS A 718 7.00 -3.43 -21.17
CA LYS A 718 6.97 -2.56 -22.35
C LYS A 718 7.34 -1.12 -21.99
N ALA A 719 6.79 -0.62 -20.89
CA ALA A 719 7.01 0.73 -20.41
C ALA A 719 8.35 0.93 -19.70
N ARG A 720 9.14 -0.14 -19.52
CA ARG A 720 10.49 -0.13 -18.96
C ARG A 720 10.52 0.51 -17.56
N ARG A 721 9.68 -0.01 -16.67
CA ARG A 721 9.47 0.53 -15.32
C ARG A 721 10.25 -0.25 -14.26
N THR A 722 10.34 0.39 -13.07
CA THR A 722 11.01 -0.10 -11.86
C THR A 722 12.49 -0.41 -12.10
N TYR A 723 13.23 -0.77 -11.04
CA TYR A 723 14.62 -1.21 -11.22
C TYR A 723 14.76 -2.46 -12.11
N LEU A 724 13.66 -3.19 -12.34
CA LEU A 724 13.64 -4.40 -13.16
C LEU A 724 13.91 -4.06 -14.64
N TYR A 725 13.25 -3.04 -15.19
CA TYR A 725 13.30 -2.75 -16.63
C TYR A 725 13.74 -1.32 -16.99
N PHE A 726 13.81 -0.40 -16.04
CA PHE A 726 14.20 0.99 -16.31
C PHE A 726 15.63 1.09 -16.87
N ASP A 727 15.74 1.72 -18.03
CA ASP A 727 17.02 1.95 -18.71
C ASP A 727 17.66 3.30 -18.37
N GLY A 728 16.91 4.20 -17.72
CA GLY A 728 17.39 5.51 -17.33
C GLY A 728 18.33 5.45 -16.12
N ASP A 729 18.85 6.62 -15.75
CA ASP A 729 19.72 6.76 -14.59
C ASP A 729 18.87 7.24 -13.41
N PRO A 730 18.70 6.47 -12.32
CA PRO A 730 17.87 6.90 -11.19
C PRO A 730 18.57 7.97 -10.34
N LEU A 731 17.81 8.80 -9.62
CA LEU A 731 18.34 9.73 -8.63
C LEU A 731 18.97 8.97 -7.45
N TYR A 732 18.24 7.94 -6.98
CA TYR A 732 18.74 6.90 -6.09
C TYR A 732 18.18 5.54 -6.53
N PRO A 733 19.03 4.52 -6.73
CA PRO A 733 18.59 3.22 -7.22
C PRO A 733 17.92 2.38 -6.12
N PHE A 734 17.10 1.40 -6.50
CA PHE A 734 16.57 0.38 -5.59
C PHE A 734 17.69 -0.27 -4.73
N GLY A 735 17.41 -0.45 -3.44
CA GLY A 735 18.33 -1.02 -2.47
C GLY A 735 19.45 -0.07 -2.03
N TYR A 736 19.41 1.22 -2.39
CA TYR A 736 20.44 2.20 -2.03
C TYR A 736 20.32 2.71 -0.59
N GLY A 737 21.45 2.93 0.06
CA GLY A 737 21.58 3.61 1.33
C GLY A 737 23.04 3.58 1.79
N LEU A 738 23.52 4.67 2.36
CA LEU A 738 24.87 4.76 2.90
C LEU A 738 24.92 4.27 4.35
N SER A 739 26.14 4.09 4.87
CA SER A 739 26.43 3.78 6.27
C SER A 739 27.61 4.63 6.73
N TYR A 740 27.78 4.79 8.04
CA TYR A 740 29.03 5.31 8.63
C TYR A 740 30.17 4.29 8.54
N SER A 741 29.84 3.02 8.28
CA SER A 741 30.79 1.94 8.04
C SER A 741 30.97 1.69 6.54
N THR A 742 32.06 1.00 6.17
CA THR A 742 32.32 0.55 4.80
C THR A 742 32.57 -0.94 4.80
N PHE A 743 32.03 -1.64 3.80
CA PHE A 743 32.04 -3.09 3.76
C PHE A 743 32.75 -3.61 2.50
N GLY A 744 33.62 -4.61 2.68
CA GLY A 744 34.27 -5.35 1.61
C GLY A 744 33.56 -6.67 1.35
N TYR A 745 33.39 -7.05 0.09
CA TYR A 745 32.76 -8.31 -0.32
C TYR A 745 33.82 -9.13 -1.03
N ASP A 746 34.14 -10.31 -0.54
CA ASP A 746 35.22 -11.16 -1.06
C ASP A 746 34.77 -12.63 -1.13
N ASN A 747 35.58 -13.48 -1.76
CA ASN A 747 35.40 -14.94 -1.75
C ASN A 747 33.98 -15.42 -2.15
N LEU A 748 33.45 -14.93 -3.28
CA LEU A 748 32.15 -15.37 -3.80
C LEU A 748 32.21 -16.85 -4.21
N GLN A 749 31.31 -17.66 -3.66
CA GLN A 749 31.21 -19.10 -3.90
C GLN A 749 29.78 -19.49 -4.29
N LEU A 750 29.66 -20.54 -5.09
CA LEU A 750 28.39 -21.17 -5.45
C LEU A 750 28.38 -22.62 -4.97
N SER A 751 27.24 -23.09 -4.45
CA SER A 751 27.05 -24.52 -4.12
C SER A 751 27.21 -25.41 -5.35
N ALA A 752 26.74 -24.96 -6.51
CA ALA A 752 26.88 -25.65 -7.79
C ALA A 752 27.06 -24.67 -8.95
N ARG A 753 27.79 -25.10 -9.99
CA ARG A 753 27.93 -24.33 -11.25
C ARG A 753 26.83 -24.65 -12.26
N SER A 754 26.04 -25.69 -12.01
CA SER A 754 24.90 -26.05 -12.84
C SER A 754 23.77 -26.64 -11.98
N VAL A 755 22.53 -26.28 -12.31
CA VAL A 755 21.33 -26.61 -11.53
C VAL A 755 20.16 -27.02 -12.44
N GLU A 756 19.23 -27.79 -11.91
CA GLU A 756 17.92 -28.13 -12.47
C GLU A 756 16.80 -27.56 -11.59
N ALA A 757 15.55 -27.65 -12.03
CA ALA A 757 14.41 -26.99 -11.37
C ALA A 757 14.23 -27.34 -9.87
N GLY A 758 14.59 -28.58 -9.47
CA GLY A 758 14.47 -29.04 -8.09
C GLY A 758 15.64 -28.68 -7.17
N ASP A 759 16.68 -28.02 -7.69
CA ASP A 759 17.87 -27.67 -6.91
C ASP A 759 17.70 -26.32 -6.18
N THR A 760 18.46 -26.14 -5.10
CA THR A 760 18.65 -24.83 -4.43
C THR A 760 19.95 -24.20 -4.91
N ILE A 761 19.90 -22.92 -5.26
CA ILE A 761 21.09 -22.12 -5.56
C ILE A 761 21.53 -21.42 -4.28
N SER A 762 22.71 -21.79 -3.77
CA SER A 762 23.31 -21.13 -2.60
C SER A 762 24.51 -20.30 -3.01
N VAL A 763 24.43 -19.01 -2.73
CA VAL A 763 25.50 -18.04 -2.96
C VAL A 763 26.12 -17.65 -1.63
N ARG A 764 27.42 -17.89 -1.46
CA ARG A 764 28.16 -17.52 -0.26
C ARG A 764 29.17 -16.41 -0.57
N VAL A 765 29.23 -15.38 0.27
CA VAL A 765 30.17 -14.26 0.12
C VAL A 765 30.71 -13.86 1.49
N ASP A 766 32.01 -13.58 1.58
CA ASP A 766 32.60 -13.04 2.80
C ASP A 766 32.39 -11.52 2.82
N VAL A 767 31.77 -11.02 3.89
CA VAL A 767 31.54 -9.58 4.09
C VAL A 767 32.36 -9.11 5.28
N THR A 768 33.26 -8.16 5.04
CA THR A 768 34.16 -7.59 6.06
C THR A 768 33.80 -6.14 6.34
N ASN A 769 33.62 -5.77 7.60
CA ASN A 769 33.58 -4.36 7.99
C ASN A 769 35.00 -3.78 7.97
N ARG A 770 35.28 -2.87 7.02
CA ARG A 770 36.59 -2.26 6.79
C ARG A 770 36.75 -0.90 7.50
N SER A 771 35.83 -0.56 8.39
CA SER A 771 35.83 0.70 9.13
C SER A 771 36.22 0.51 10.60
N LEU A 772 36.32 1.62 11.34
CA LEU A 772 36.55 1.63 12.79
C LEU A 772 35.25 1.63 13.61
N ARG A 773 34.09 1.66 12.96
CA ARG A 773 32.78 1.65 13.60
C ARG A 773 32.06 0.34 13.30
N ALA A 774 31.27 -0.13 14.24
CA ALA A 774 30.35 -1.22 13.95
C ALA A 774 29.20 -0.71 13.06
N GLY A 775 28.56 -1.62 12.33
CA GLY A 775 27.41 -1.27 11.52
C GLY A 775 26.75 -2.48 10.89
N ASP A 776 25.52 -2.26 10.45
CA ASP A 776 24.80 -3.23 9.66
C ASP A 776 25.08 -3.04 8.16
N GLU A 777 25.13 -4.15 7.43
CA GLU A 777 25.12 -4.17 5.97
C GLU A 777 23.94 -5.03 5.49
N VAL A 778 23.30 -4.60 4.41
CA VAL A 778 22.23 -5.34 3.73
C VAL A 778 22.82 -5.92 2.44
N VAL A 779 23.16 -7.21 2.48
CA VAL A 779 23.73 -7.93 1.35
C VAL A 779 22.60 -8.36 0.43
N GLN A 780 22.66 -7.95 -0.84
CA GLN A 780 21.58 -8.16 -1.82
C GLN A 780 22.10 -9.03 -2.96
N LEU A 781 21.37 -10.10 -3.29
CA LEU A 781 21.63 -10.99 -4.41
C LEU A 781 20.60 -10.75 -5.51
N TYR A 782 21.10 -10.49 -6.72
CA TYR A 782 20.30 -10.31 -7.92
C TYR A 782 20.64 -11.36 -8.97
N SER A 783 19.70 -11.66 -9.85
CA SER A 783 19.94 -12.42 -11.09
C SER A 783 19.72 -11.58 -12.33
N ARG A 784 20.35 -11.96 -13.43
CA ARG A 784 20.01 -11.51 -14.79
C ARG A 784 20.14 -12.68 -15.75
N GLN A 785 19.13 -12.89 -16.59
CA GLN A 785 19.22 -13.80 -17.73
C GLN A 785 19.58 -12.98 -18.99
N PRO A 786 20.78 -13.12 -19.57
CA PRO A 786 21.23 -12.25 -20.67
C PRO A 786 20.50 -12.46 -22.00
N SER A 787 19.90 -13.64 -22.19
CA SER A 787 19.23 -14.02 -23.44
C SER A 787 17.98 -14.84 -23.15
N SER A 788 16.88 -14.41 -23.76
CA SER A 788 15.63 -15.15 -23.91
C SER A 788 14.93 -14.62 -25.16
N ARG A 789 13.92 -15.33 -25.64
CA ARG A 789 12.91 -14.73 -26.54
C ARG A 789 12.22 -13.57 -25.85
N ASP A 790 11.86 -13.78 -24.59
CA ASP A 790 11.08 -12.87 -23.79
C ASP A 790 11.97 -11.78 -23.18
N PRO A 791 11.53 -10.50 -23.15
CA PRO A 791 12.27 -9.46 -22.43
C PRO A 791 12.49 -9.86 -20.98
N GLN A 792 13.76 -9.89 -20.55
CA GLN A 792 14.17 -10.25 -19.20
C GLN A 792 14.51 -9.00 -18.37
N PRO A 793 14.28 -9.02 -17.04
CA PRO A 793 14.74 -7.97 -16.16
C PRO A 793 16.25 -7.71 -16.29
N SER A 794 16.64 -6.45 -16.23
CA SER A 794 18.03 -6.01 -16.13
C SER A 794 18.70 -6.57 -14.88
N LYS A 795 17.95 -6.61 -13.77
CA LYS A 795 18.28 -7.28 -12.50
C LYS A 795 16.98 -7.67 -11.81
N GLN A 796 16.98 -8.76 -11.06
CA GLN A 796 15.85 -9.15 -10.20
C GLN A 796 16.39 -9.66 -8.88
N LEU A 797 15.88 -9.16 -7.75
CA LEU A 797 16.27 -9.56 -6.41
C LEU A 797 15.87 -11.03 -6.20
N ARG A 798 16.79 -11.83 -5.64
CA ARG A 798 16.61 -13.26 -5.38
C ARG A 798 16.75 -13.64 -3.92
N ALA A 799 17.58 -12.91 -3.19
CA ALA A 799 17.73 -13.06 -1.74
C ALA A 799 18.39 -11.82 -1.17
N PHE A 800 18.19 -11.58 0.12
CA PHE A 800 18.90 -10.54 0.85
C PHE A 800 19.15 -10.96 2.29
N ARG A 801 20.12 -10.30 2.94
CA ARG A 801 20.37 -10.49 4.37
C ARG A 801 20.94 -9.24 5.00
N ARG A 802 20.31 -8.75 6.06
CA ARG A 802 20.88 -7.75 6.96
C ARG A 802 21.78 -8.43 7.99
N ILE A 803 22.99 -7.94 8.17
CA ILE A 803 23.96 -8.48 9.14
C ILE A 803 24.66 -7.35 9.92
N TYR A 804 24.83 -7.55 11.22
CA TYR A 804 25.69 -6.72 12.05
C TYR A 804 27.14 -7.20 12.00
N LEU A 805 28.09 -6.26 11.85
CA LEU A 805 29.53 -6.53 11.90
C LEU A 805 30.28 -5.53 12.78
N ALA A 806 31.06 -6.03 13.73
CA ALA A 806 32.04 -5.24 14.49
C ALA A 806 33.20 -4.77 13.58
N PRO A 807 33.96 -3.73 13.97
CA PRO A 807 35.13 -3.27 13.21
C PRO A 807 36.11 -4.41 12.90
N GLY A 808 36.45 -4.61 11.62
CA GLY A 808 37.35 -5.67 11.16
C GLY A 808 36.75 -7.08 11.13
N GLU A 809 35.53 -7.29 11.65
CA GLU A 809 34.85 -8.58 11.59
C GLU A 809 34.56 -8.96 10.13
N THR A 810 34.75 -10.24 9.81
CA THR A 810 34.31 -10.86 8.56
C THR A 810 33.31 -11.95 8.85
N ARG A 811 32.20 -11.96 8.12
CA ARG A 811 31.19 -13.03 8.18
C ARG A 811 30.90 -13.55 6.78
N THR A 812 30.85 -14.87 6.64
CA THR A 812 30.33 -15.51 5.42
C THR A 812 28.81 -15.42 5.43
N VAL A 813 28.25 -14.78 4.42
CA VAL A 813 26.83 -14.59 4.20
C VAL A 813 26.36 -15.59 3.17
N GLU A 814 25.37 -16.39 3.54
CA GLU A 814 24.69 -17.33 2.65
C GLU A 814 23.34 -16.76 2.22
N LEU A 815 23.08 -16.83 0.91
CA LEU A 815 21.91 -16.30 0.21
C LEU A 815 21.38 -17.42 -0.69
N ASP A 816 20.24 -17.97 -0.30
CA ASP A 816 19.64 -19.16 -0.92
C ASP A 816 18.32 -18.80 -1.61
N PHE A 817 18.07 -19.43 -2.76
CA PHE A 817 16.78 -19.38 -3.44
C PHE A 817 16.60 -20.63 -4.32
N ALA A 818 15.36 -20.97 -4.66
CA ALA A 818 15.09 -22.16 -5.47
C ALA A 818 15.43 -21.89 -6.94
N ALA A 819 16.02 -22.87 -7.63
CA ALA A 819 16.30 -22.72 -9.06
C ALA A 819 15.02 -22.56 -9.89
N SER A 820 13.89 -23.09 -9.42
CA SER A 820 12.56 -22.87 -9.99
C SER A 820 12.14 -21.40 -10.00
N ASP A 821 12.66 -20.57 -9.10
CA ASP A 821 12.31 -19.14 -9.02
C ASP A 821 12.92 -18.34 -10.18
N LEU A 822 13.86 -18.92 -10.93
CA LEU A 822 14.37 -18.36 -12.19
C LEU A 822 13.42 -18.55 -13.37
N ALA A 823 12.31 -19.28 -13.18
CA ALA A 823 11.31 -19.43 -14.22
C ALA A 823 10.60 -18.10 -14.53
N HIS A 824 10.16 -17.94 -15.76
CA HIS A 824 9.27 -16.85 -16.20
C HIS A 824 8.10 -17.43 -16.98
N TRP A 825 7.10 -16.59 -17.28
CA TRP A 825 5.89 -17.01 -17.96
C TRP A 825 6.10 -17.04 -19.48
N ASP A 826 5.92 -18.22 -20.08
CA ASP A 826 5.99 -18.43 -21.52
C ASP A 826 4.62 -18.21 -22.16
N VAL A 827 4.45 -17.05 -22.78
CA VAL A 827 3.22 -16.68 -23.51
C VAL A 827 3.00 -17.53 -24.77
N THR A 828 4.00 -18.25 -25.28
CA THR A 828 3.80 -19.13 -26.45
C THR A 828 3.07 -20.42 -26.09
N ARG A 829 3.08 -20.81 -24.81
CA ARG A 829 2.55 -22.10 -24.31
C ARG A 829 1.67 -21.96 -23.05
N GLY A 830 1.48 -20.74 -22.53
CA GLY A 830 0.64 -20.45 -21.38
C GLY A 830 1.09 -21.15 -20.09
N ARG A 831 2.40 -21.14 -19.79
CA ARG A 831 2.94 -21.79 -18.58
C ARG A 831 4.26 -21.22 -18.12
N TRP A 832 4.62 -21.48 -16.86
CA TRP A 832 5.97 -21.23 -16.36
C TRP A 832 7.01 -22.09 -17.11
N VAL A 833 8.14 -21.45 -17.47
CA VAL A 833 9.29 -22.08 -18.12
C VAL A 833 10.58 -21.76 -17.37
N LEU A 834 11.35 -22.80 -17.05
CA LEU A 834 12.74 -22.65 -16.64
C LEU A 834 13.62 -22.87 -17.87
N GLU A 835 14.23 -21.79 -18.37
CA GLU A 835 15.04 -21.86 -19.59
C GLU A 835 16.46 -22.39 -19.35
N ALA A 836 16.98 -23.10 -20.36
CA ALA A 836 18.38 -23.46 -20.45
C ALA A 836 19.24 -22.22 -20.76
N ALA A 837 19.72 -21.57 -19.70
CA ALA A 837 20.50 -20.33 -19.81
C ALA A 837 21.72 -20.32 -18.88
N GLY A 838 22.70 -19.47 -19.22
CA GLY A 838 23.70 -19.01 -18.27
C GLY A 838 23.14 -17.79 -17.54
N VAL A 839 22.78 -17.95 -16.27
CA VAL A 839 22.20 -16.87 -15.46
C VAL A 839 23.32 -16.19 -14.67
N GLU A 840 23.44 -14.87 -14.85
CA GLU A 840 24.37 -14.05 -14.07
C GLU A 840 23.79 -13.84 -12.67
N LEU A 841 24.60 -14.13 -11.65
CA LEU A 841 24.30 -13.86 -10.25
C LEU A 841 25.19 -12.72 -9.77
N MET A 842 24.59 -11.70 -9.19
CA MET A 842 25.23 -10.44 -8.83
C MET A 842 25.00 -10.15 -7.36
N VAL A 843 26.07 -9.97 -6.59
CA VAL A 843 25.99 -9.64 -5.16
C VAL A 843 26.48 -8.22 -4.94
N GLY A 844 25.67 -7.41 -4.26
CA GLY A 844 25.93 -5.99 -4.05
C GLY A 844 25.37 -5.46 -2.74
N SER A 845 25.51 -4.15 -2.55
CA SER A 845 24.85 -3.40 -1.48
C SER A 845 23.65 -2.57 -1.97
N SER A 846 23.40 -2.56 -3.28
CA SER A 846 22.22 -2.01 -3.94
C SER A 846 22.14 -2.56 -5.37
N SER A 847 21.05 -2.25 -6.09
CA SER A 847 20.90 -2.62 -7.50
C SER A 847 21.93 -1.93 -8.43
N ALA A 848 22.62 -0.88 -7.96
CA ALA A 848 23.67 -0.20 -8.71
C ALA A 848 25.10 -0.52 -8.22
N ASP A 849 25.31 -0.74 -6.92
CA ASP A 849 26.61 -1.12 -6.34
C ASP A 849 26.79 -2.64 -6.30
N ILE A 850 26.99 -3.24 -7.48
CA ILE A 850 27.31 -4.66 -7.63
C ILE A 850 28.81 -4.89 -7.41
N ARG A 851 29.14 -5.62 -6.34
CA ARG A 851 30.52 -5.83 -5.89
C ARG A 851 31.12 -7.13 -6.40
N ARG A 852 30.31 -8.18 -6.55
CA ARG A 852 30.74 -9.50 -7.05
C ARG A 852 29.74 -10.07 -8.04
N ARG A 853 30.25 -10.89 -8.97
CA ARG A 853 29.47 -11.53 -10.03
C ARG A 853 29.95 -12.95 -10.25
N THR A 854 29.02 -13.82 -10.62
CA THR A 854 29.30 -15.19 -11.07
C THR A 854 28.20 -15.63 -12.04
N THR A 855 28.31 -16.84 -12.58
CA THR A 855 27.30 -17.39 -13.49
C THR A 855 26.99 -18.82 -13.08
N VAL A 856 25.69 -19.14 -13.04
CA VAL A 856 25.19 -20.51 -12.89
C VAL A 856 24.56 -20.97 -14.20
N ARG A 857 24.81 -22.23 -14.59
CA ARG A 857 24.20 -22.83 -15.77
C ARG A 857 22.92 -23.56 -15.40
N VAL A 858 21.78 -23.05 -15.86
CA VAL A 858 20.49 -23.71 -15.69
C VAL A 858 20.33 -24.78 -16.77
N ARG A 859 19.99 -26.01 -16.36
CA ARG A 859 19.59 -27.12 -17.23
C ARG A 859 18.07 -27.12 -17.35
N GLY A 860 17.57 -26.17 -18.13
CA GLY A 860 16.15 -26.02 -18.43
C GLY A 860 15.80 -26.48 -19.84
N GLU A 861 14.70 -25.95 -20.37
CA GLU A 861 14.28 -26.14 -21.75
C GLU A 861 14.54 -24.88 -22.60
N ARG A 862 14.29 -24.95 -23.91
CA ARG A 862 14.29 -23.77 -24.79
C ARG A 862 12.85 -23.48 -25.18
N ILE A 863 12.42 -22.23 -25.08
CA ILE A 863 11.12 -21.84 -25.63
C ILE A 863 11.14 -22.10 -27.14
N PRO A 864 10.26 -22.96 -27.67
CA PRO A 864 10.25 -23.27 -29.09
C PRO A 864 9.77 -22.04 -29.88
N ALA A 865 9.79 -22.21 -31.20
CA ALA A 865 8.97 -21.41 -32.08
C ALA A 865 7.53 -21.30 -31.59
N ARG A 866 6.89 -20.15 -31.84
CA ARG A 866 5.44 -20.06 -31.64
C ARG A 866 4.73 -20.87 -32.73
N ASP A 867 3.86 -21.77 -32.31
CA ASP A 867 3.00 -22.60 -33.16
C ASP A 867 1.60 -21.98 -33.16
N LEU A 868 1.31 -21.14 -34.16
CA LEU A 868 0.00 -20.49 -34.31
C LEU A 868 -1.05 -21.38 -34.99
N ALA A 869 -0.71 -22.61 -35.43
CA ALA A 869 -1.72 -23.56 -35.92
C ALA A 869 -2.61 -24.10 -34.79
N ARG A 870 -2.20 -23.89 -33.54
CA ARG A 870 -3.01 -24.14 -32.35
C ARG A 870 -3.78 -22.89 -31.99
N GLU A 871 -4.96 -23.11 -31.40
CA GLU A 871 -5.70 -22.03 -30.78
C GLU A 871 -4.82 -21.29 -29.77
N THR A 872 -4.68 -19.99 -29.97
CA THR A 872 -3.82 -19.08 -29.22
C THR A 872 -4.70 -17.99 -28.62
N ARG A 873 -4.50 -17.67 -27.34
CA ARG A 873 -5.17 -16.53 -26.70
C ARG A 873 -4.62 -15.23 -27.28
N ALA A 874 -5.49 -14.27 -27.57
CA ALA A 874 -5.08 -12.99 -28.13
C ALA A 874 -4.16 -12.21 -27.18
N ILE A 875 -4.38 -12.34 -25.87
CA ILE A 875 -3.62 -11.68 -24.80
C ILE A 875 -2.17 -12.18 -24.68
N ASP A 876 -1.84 -13.34 -25.29
CA ASP A 876 -0.52 -13.96 -25.26
C ASP A 876 0.45 -13.35 -26.30
N PHE A 877 0.24 -12.08 -26.65
CA PHE A 877 1.10 -11.34 -27.58
C PHE A 877 2.51 -11.11 -27.00
N ASP A 878 3.48 -10.96 -27.90
CA ASP A 878 4.84 -10.54 -27.52
C ASP A 878 4.91 -9.01 -27.37
N ASP A 879 4.23 -8.25 -28.24
CA ASP A 879 4.19 -6.79 -28.26
C ASP A 879 2.86 -6.27 -28.86
N TYR A 880 2.55 -4.99 -28.67
CA TYR A 880 1.29 -4.37 -29.10
C TYR A 880 1.40 -2.86 -29.34
N ALA A 881 0.39 -2.24 -29.95
CA ALA A 881 0.15 -0.81 -29.85
C ALA A 881 -1.35 -0.50 -29.81
N GLY A 882 -1.74 0.42 -28.91
CA GLY A 882 -3.08 1.02 -28.82
C GLY A 882 -4.19 0.09 -28.31
N VAL A 883 -3.92 -1.21 -28.16
CA VAL A 883 -4.92 -2.17 -27.64
C VAL A 883 -5.17 -2.00 -26.14
N GLU A 884 -6.36 -2.42 -25.71
CA GLU A 884 -6.76 -2.55 -24.32
C GLU A 884 -6.98 -4.02 -23.97
N LEU A 885 -6.58 -4.44 -22.77
CA LEU A 885 -6.95 -5.76 -22.25
C LEU A 885 -8.33 -5.66 -21.62
N VAL A 886 -9.22 -6.54 -22.06
CA VAL A 886 -10.63 -6.55 -21.65
C VAL A 886 -11.04 -7.95 -21.24
N ASP A 887 -12.21 -8.08 -20.65
CA ASP A 887 -12.79 -9.34 -20.26
C ASP A 887 -13.40 -10.07 -21.48
N GLU A 888 -13.22 -11.39 -21.54
CA GLU A 888 -13.84 -12.21 -22.58
C GLU A 888 -15.32 -12.45 -22.29
N SER A 889 -15.67 -12.78 -21.05
CA SER A 889 -17.04 -12.83 -20.54
C SER A 889 -17.10 -12.21 -19.14
N LYS A 890 -18.29 -12.10 -18.55
CA LYS A 890 -18.40 -11.63 -17.16
C LYS A 890 -17.82 -12.61 -16.15
N GLU A 891 -17.86 -13.89 -16.48
CA GLU A 891 -17.48 -15.00 -15.61
C GLU A 891 -15.99 -15.34 -15.69
N TRP A 892 -15.41 -15.40 -16.89
CA TRP A 892 -14.03 -15.87 -17.08
C TRP A 892 -13.36 -15.31 -18.34
N GLY A 893 -12.02 -15.33 -18.32
CA GLY A 893 -11.17 -15.12 -19.48
C GLY A 893 -10.93 -13.66 -19.83
N ASP A 894 -9.83 -13.42 -20.53
CA ASP A 894 -9.42 -12.10 -21.00
C ASP A 894 -9.30 -12.10 -22.53
N ALA A 895 -9.68 -11.01 -23.16
CA ALA A 895 -9.60 -10.74 -24.58
C ALA A 895 -8.83 -9.44 -24.85
N VAL A 896 -8.57 -9.16 -26.13
CA VAL A 896 -7.97 -7.89 -26.57
C VAL A 896 -9.04 -7.04 -27.22
N GLY A 897 -9.30 -5.86 -26.67
CA GLY A 897 -10.05 -4.79 -27.32
C GLY A 897 -9.13 -3.94 -28.18
N ALA A 898 -9.52 -3.67 -29.42
CA ALA A 898 -8.71 -2.89 -30.34
C ALA A 898 -9.60 -2.03 -31.26
N THR A 899 -9.05 -0.92 -31.72
CA THR A 899 -9.65 0.05 -32.64
C THR A 899 -8.81 0.23 -33.90
N ALA A 900 -9.22 1.12 -34.80
CA ALA A 900 -8.55 1.30 -36.08
C ALA A 900 -7.14 1.88 -35.90
N GLY A 901 -6.12 1.13 -36.30
CA GLY A 901 -4.70 1.49 -36.18
C GLY A 901 -3.94 0.67 -35.15
N ASP A 902 -4.67 0.00 -34.25
CA ASP A 902 -4.10 -0.83 -33.20
C ASP A 902 -3.59 -2.16 -33.76
N TRP A 903 -2.62 -2.76 -33.08
CA TRP A 903 -2.06 -4.03 -33.52
C TRP A 903 -1.50 -4.88 -32.39
N LEU A 904 -1.48 -6.19 -32.64
CA LEU A 904 -0.81 -7.21 -31.84
C LEU A 904 0.34 -7.81 -32.64
N ARG A 905 1.45 -8.13 -31.96
CA ARG A 905 2.60 -8.84 -32.54
C ARG A 905 2.83 -10.17 -31.84
N PHE A 906 2.98 -11.19 -32.64
CA PHE A 906 3.40 -12.54 -32.26
C PHE A 906 4.74 -12.83 -32.92
N SER A 907 5.80 -12.92 -32.13
CA SER A 907 7.18 -13.02 -32.63
C SER A 907 7.56 -14.47 -32.95
N ASP A 908 8.51 -14.64 -33.86
CA ASP A 908 9.19 -15.91 -34.18
C ASP A 908 8.22 -17.13 -34.31
N VAL A 909 7.20 -16.93 -35.14
CA VAL A 909 6.18 -17.91 -35.50
C VAL A 909 6.70 -18.88 -36.55
N GLU A 910 6.40 -20.16 -36.40
CA GLU A 910 6.61 -21.19 -37.43
C GLU A 910 5.35 -21.34 -38.30
N LEU A 911 5.39 -20.85 -39.54
CA LEU A 911 4.30 -20.98 -40.52
C LEU A 911 4.52 -22.17 -41.48
N GLY A 912 5.57 -22.96 -41.31
CA GLY A 912 5.84 -24.15 -42.12
C GLY A 912 6.00 -23.85 -43.62
N SER A 913 5.51 -24.78 -44.46
CA SER A 913 5.58 -24.68 -45.93
C SER A 913 4.58 -23.71 -46.56
N GLY A 914 3.73 -23.08 -45.75
CA GLY A 914 2.66 -22.19 -46.20
C GLY A 914 1.39 -22.40 -45.39
N ALA A 915 1.19 -21.55 -44.37
CA ALA A 915 -0.12 -21.38 -43.75
C ALA A 915 -1.06 -20.73 -44.75
N SER A 916 -2.29 -21.21 -44.81
CA SER A 916 -3.29 -20.88 -45.82
C SER A 916 -4.56 -20.31 -45.23
N HIS A 917 -4.80 -20.48 -43.93
CA HIS A 917 -6.03 -20.07 -43.29
C HIS A 917 -5.76 -19.35 -41.97
N PHE A 918 -6.58 -18.33 -41.69
CA PHE A 918 -6.68 -17.67 -40.40
C PHE A 918 -8.11 -17.82 -39.90
N SER A 919 -8.26 -18.15 -38.62
CA SER A 919 -9.54 -18.20 -37.92
C SER A 919 -9.40 -17.48 -36.57
N GLY A 920 -10.27 -16.52 -36.29
CA GLY A 920 -10.29 -15.81 -35.00
C GLY A 920 -11.69 -15.69 -34.42
N GLY A 921 -11.80 -15.78 -33.10
CA GLY A 921 -13.02 -15.50 -32.34
C GLY A 921 -13.13 -14.02 -32.03
N PHE A 922 -14.09 -13.33 -32.66
CA PHE A 922 -14.27 -11.90 -32.51
C PHE A 922 -15.65 -11.54 -31.96
N ALA A 923 -15.69 -10.49 -31.13
CA ALA A 923 -16.93 -9.80 -30.76
C ALA A 923 -16.89 -8.35 -31.21
N ARG A 924 -18.01 -7.83 -31.71
CA ARG A 924 -18.16 -6.45 -32.18
C ARG A 924 -19.59 -5.98 -31.97
N ALA A 925 -19.79 -5.07 -31.02
CA ALA A 925 -21.09 -4.47 -30.75
C ALA A 925 -21.53 -3.44 -31.82
N GLU A 926 -20.57 -2.72 -32.41
CA GLU A 926 -20.86 -1.70 -33.42
C GLU A 926 -21.45 -2.30 -34.70
N ALA A 927 -22.36 -1.58 -35.35
CA ALA A 927 -22.91 -1.96 -36.64
C ALA A 927 -21.84 -1.93 -37.75
N GLY A 928 -22.05 -2.73 -38.79
CA GLY A 928 -21.15 -2.86 -39.93
C GLY A 928 -19.90 -3.69 -39.64
N ASP A 929 -19.12 -3.94 -40.69
CA ASP A 929 -17.97 -4.83 -40.62
C ASP A 929 -16.70 -4.05 -40.24
N ALA A 930 -15.87 -4.64 -39.38
CA ALA A 930 -14.48 -4.25 -39.19
C ALA A 930 -13.57 -5.18 -40.01
N LEU A 931 -12.32 -4.78 -40.23
CA LEU A 931 -11.31 -5.63 -40.86
C LEU A 931 -10.15 -5.86 -39.90
N VAL A 932 -9.61 -7.07 -39.93
CA VAL A 932 -8.34 -7.41 -39.29
C VAL A 932 -7.39 -7.91 -40.35
N GLU A 933 -6.30 -7.18 -40.55
CA GLU A 933 -5.25 -7.52 -41.49
C GLU A 933 -4.21 -8.44 -40.82
N ILE A 934 -3.89 -9.56 -41.45
CA ILE A 934 -2.81 -10.45 -41.05
C ILE A 934 -1.58 -10.05 -41.86
N ARG A 935 -0.55 -9.54 -41.18
CA ARG A 935 0.69 -9.05 -41.79
C ARG A 935 1.90 -9.78 -41.27
N LEU A 936 2.93 -9.87 -42.11
CA LEU A 936 4.22 -10.45 -41.73
C LEU A 936 5.29 -9.39 -41.55
N ASP A 937 6.09 -9.54 -40.51
CA ASP A 937 7.33 -8.84 -40.18
C ASP A 937 7.21 -7.33 -39.85
N ASP A 938 6.13 -6.64 -40.22
CA ASP A 938 5.87 -5.23 -39.86
C ASP A 938 4.36 -4.88 -39.94
N PRO A 939 3.78 -4.09 -39.01
CA PRO A 939 2.34 -3.81 -38.97
C PRO A 939 1.86 -2.82 -40.04
N VAL A 940 2.76 -2.09 -40.70
CA VAL A 940 2.42 -1.05 -41.69
C VAL A 940 2.91 -1.43 -43.09
N ARG A 941 4.19 -1.79 -43.19
CA ARG A 941 4.91 -2.10 -44.45
C ARG A 941 5.07 -3.59 -44.69
N GLY A 942 4.78 -4.42 -43.68
CA GLY A 942 4.88 -5.87 -43.77
C GLY A 942 3.93 -6.42 -44.82
N LYS A 943 4.26 -7.60 -45.36
CA LYS A 943 3.44 -8.24 -46.39
C LYS A 943 2.07 -8.55 -45.81
N LEU A 944 1.02 -7.98 -46.40
CA LEU A 944 -0.36 -8.39 -46.13
C LEU A 944 -0.58 -9.77 -46.73
N VAL A 945 -0.87 -10.75 -45.89
CA VAL A 945 -1.10 -12.13 -46.33
C VAL A 945 -2.58 -12.51 -46.33
N GLY A 946 -3.41 -11.85 -45.51
CA GLY A 946 -4.86 -12.02 -45.55
C GLY A 946 -5.58 -10.92 -44.78
N THR A 947 -6.89 -10.83 -44.98
CA THR A 947 -7.77 -9.89 -44.27
C THR A 947 -9.05 -10.60 -43.85
N ALA A 948 -9.29 -10.66 -42.54
CA ALA A 948 -10.53 -11.17 -41.98
C ALA A 948 -11.58 -10.06 -41.93
N VAL A 949 -12.80 -10.38 -42.37
CA VAL A 949 -13.98 -9.50 -42.22
C VAL A 949 -14.66 -9.88 -40.91
N VAL A 950 -14.71 -8.94 -39.97
CA VAL A 950 -15.29 -9.11 -38.64
C VAL A 950 -16.69 -8.47 -38.63
N PRO A 951 -17.77 -9.27 -38.74
CA PRO A 951 -19.12 -8.72 -38.72
C PRO A 951 -19.49 -8.23 -37.32
N SER A 952 -20.50 -7.37 -37.25
CA SER A 952 -21.16 -7.05 -35.99
C SER A 952 -21.79 -8.30 -35.38
N THR A 953 -21.47 -8.60 -34.12
CA THR A 953 -22.12 -9.63 -33.32
C THR A 953 -23.22 -9.07 -32.41
N GLY A 954 -23.34 -7.74 -32.35
CA GLY A 954 -24.39 -7.02 -31.63
C GLY A 954 -24.14 -6.84 -30.12
N ASP A 955 -23.10 -7.48 -29.58
CA ASP A 955 -22.72 -7.38 -28.17
C ASP A 955 -21.20 -7.60 -27.99
N VAL A 956 -20.62 -7.09 -26.91
CA VAL A 956 -19.17 -7.23 -26.62
C VAL A 956 -18.76 -8.60 -26.10
N TYR A 957 -19.72 -9.42 -25.63
CA TYR A 957 -19.51 -10.79 -25.15
C TYR A 957 -20.05 -11.85 -26.13
N ALA A 958 -20.69 -11.44 -27.23
CA ALA A 958 -21.12 -12.35 -28.27
C ALA A 958 -19.97 -12.56 -29.29
N TYR A 959 -19.28 -13.69 -29.20
CA TYR A 959 -18.18 -14.03 -30.11
C TYR A 959 -18.66 -14.86 -31.31
N ALA A 960 -18.13 -14.53 -32.50
CA ALA A 960 -18.30 -15.28 -33.72
C ALA A 960 -16.96 -15.47 -34.43
N THR A 961 -16.82 -16.55 -35.18
CA THR A 961 -15.60 -16.83 -35.93
C THR A 961 -15.53 -15.99 -37.21
N ALA A 962 -14.46 -15.22 -37.38
CA ALA A 962 -14.08 -14.59 -38.63
C ALA A 962 -12.88 -15.31 -39.25
N ASN A 963 -12.92 -15.51 -40.57
CA ASN A 963 -11.91 -16.28 -41.30
C ASN A 963 -11.24 -15.42 -42.38
N ALA A 964 -10.02 -15.79 -42.76
CA ALA A 964 -9.33 -15.24 -43.93
C ALA A 964 -8.45 -16.29 -44.61
N GLU A 965 -8.48 -16.30 -45.94
CA GLU A 965 -7.48 -17.03 -46.74
C GLU A 965 -6.15 -16.26 -46.71
N LEU A 966 -5.05 -16.99 -46.59
CA LEU A 966 -3.70 -16.45 -46.49
C LEU A 966 -2.88 -16.77 -47.74
N ASP A 967 -2.30 -15.75 -48.37
CA ASP A 967 -1.41 -15.90 -49.53
C ASP A 967 0.07 -15.65 -49.17
N GLY A 968 0.85 -16.73 -49.26
CA GLY A 968 2.30 -16.73 -49.09
C GLY A 968 2.73 -16.33 -47.68
N ALA A 969 2.10 -16.96 -46.67
CA ALA A 969 2.49 -16.95 -45.28
C ALA A 969 3.31 -18.22 -44.96
N TYR A 970 4.64 -18.13 -45.00
CA TYR A 970 5.52 -19.30 -44.82
C TYR A 970 6.81 -18.96 -44.07
N GLY A 971 7.43 -20.00 -43.49
CA GLY A 971 8.70 -19.93 -42.78
C GLY A 971 8.62 -19.27 -41.40
N ARG A 972 9.79 -18.82 -40.90
CA ARG A 972 9.95 -18.10 -39.62
C ARG A 972 9.62 -16.63 -39.79
N ARG A 973 8.59 -16.13 -39.12
CA ARG A 973 8.09 -14.76 -39.27
C ARG A 973 7.62 -14.17 -37.96
N ASP A 974 7.59 -12.85 -37.88
CA ASP A 974 6.72 -12.17 -36.91
C ASP A 974 5.35 -11.98 -37.57
N VAL A 975 4.29 -12.29 -36.84
CA VAL A 975 2.91 -12.13 -37.31
C VAL A 975 2.27 -10.96 -36.58
N TYR A 976 1.65 -10.08 -37.35
CA TYR A 976 0.91 -8.94 -36.85
C TYR A 976 -0.58 -9.10 -37.17
N LEU A 977 -1.42 -8.86 -36.17
CA LEU A 977 -2.86 -8.66 -36.36
C LEU A 977 -3.13 -7.17 -36.25
N VAL A 978 -3.54 -6.54 -37.36
CA VAL A 978 -3.72 -5.08 -37.45
C VAL A 978 -5.19 -4.75 -37.62
N PHE A 979 -5.75 -4.01 -36.67
CA PHE A 979 -7.16 -3.70 -36.61
C PHE A 979 -7.48 -2.46 -37.45
N ARG A 980 -8.54 -2.54 -38.26
CA ARG A 980 -9.05 -1.43 -39.11
C ARG A 980 -10.43 -0.94 -38.66
N GLY A 981 -10.85 -1.33 -37.46
CA GLY A 981 -12.12 -0.97 -36.83
C GLY A 981 -12.20 -1.59 -35.44
N ALA A 982 -13.19 -1.19 -34.65
CA ALA A 982 -13.35 -1.69 -33.29
C ALA A 982 -13.69 -3.20 -33.27
N ALA A 983 -12.95 -4.00 -32.53
CA ALA A 983 -13.28 -5.41 -32.30
C ALA A 983 -12.64 -5.89 -31.00
N ARG A 984 -13.25 -6.90 -30.36
CA ARG A 984 -12.60 -7.74 -29.35
C ARG A 984 -12.15 -9.04 -30.00
N LEU A 985 -10.95 -9.50 -29.68
CA LEU A 985 -10.40 -10.79 -30.13
C LEU A 985 -10.09 -11.64 -28.89
N SER A 986 -10.69 -12.83 -28.80
CA SER A 986 -10.43 -13.75 -27.68
C SER A 986 -9.33 -14.76 -28.01
N THR A 987 -9.54 -15.54 -29.07
CA THR A 987 -8.61 -16.56 -29.55
C THR A 987 -8.45 -16.52 -31.07
N PHE A 988 -7.36 -17.08 -31.57
CA PHE A 988 -7.16 -17.28 -33.01
C PHE A 988 -6.21 -18.43 -33.33
N ALA A 989 -6.19 -18.87 -34.58
CA ALA A 989 -5.26 -19.82 -35.15
C ALA A 989 -4.90 -19.45 -36.61
N ILE A 990 -3.73 -19.91 -37.06
CA ILE A 990 -3.18 -19.77 -38.41
C ILE A 990 -2.60 -21.11 -38.86
N ASP A 991 -3.26 -21.79 -39.82
CA ASP A 991 -2.94 -23.15 -40.28
C ASP A 991 -2.71 -23.30 -41.79
#